data_AF-A0A1A8L6E9-F1
#
_entry.id   AF-A0A1A8L6E9-F1
#
_cell.length_a   1.000
_cell.length_b   1.000
_cell.length_c   1.000
_cell.angle_alpha   90.00
_cell.angle_beta   90.00
_cell.angle_gamma   90.00
#
_symmetry.space_group_name_H-M   'P 1'
#
loop_
_entity.id
_entity.type
_entity.pdbx_description
1 polymer ?
#
loop_
_entity_poly.entity_id
_entity_poly.type
_entity_poly.pdbx_seq_one_letter_code
_entity_poly.pdbx_strand_id
1 'polypeptide(L)'
;MSREQQVVDRTRRAFRTGRSRPLEFRIQQLKRLRSFIKERQEEICEALRRDLGKSELGSELYELLVLEAELKLAISRLAEWAAPRPVEKNLLTLTAEVYVKPEPLGVVLIIGTWNYPWPLTLLPLVGAIAAGNAAIIKPSEVSSNSSKVMEEHLCHYIDQDLYPVVAGGVQETQELLKQRFDHIFYTGSTAVGKLVTMERQVFQRTREAFLSGRTRPLEFRLQQLHALQKMITEKETEISTALKQDINRSQYDTPLLELIGIENEIKLAIEKLSDWAAPRPVEKNFLTISDEVYVQPEPLGVVLIIGAWNYPWSLTLQPLVGAIAAGNAAVVKPSELSECSSLLLRALLPRYVDKDLYPVVIGGASETQELLRLRFDHVFYTGSSRVGKLVMEAAAHHLTPVTLELGGKSPCYIDKNSDVRIACRRVTWGKFVNCGQTCIAPDYILCEPCIQGQVVECIRQTLLEFYGADPKCSPDYGRIINQRHFNRILSLMEGYTPVIGGQSDSSQCYIAPTVLKDVPPHSRLMQEEIFGPVLPIVTVSDMDDAISFINEREKPLALYVFCSDKKAIKRMIEETTSGGVTVNDVMMHYTLSSLPFGGVGQSGVGCYHGKHTFDRLSHHRACLVRSLNMERVNLARYPPQDRRRARRARMALRSPLIDMSKRTLIWAVVATILGVCLSIALLVILLIAAGLNCTCWYWRGFYN
;
A
#
# COMPACT_ATOMS: atom_id res chain seq x y z
N MET A 1 -1.80 1.04 -31.19
CA MET A 1 -2.36 2.29 -30.63
C MET A 1 -3.85 2.30 -30.94
N SER A 2 -4.72 2.53 -29.95
CA SER A 2 -6.17 2.65 -30.16
C SER A 2 -6.53 3.85 -31.04
N ARG A 3 -7.75 3.89 -31.59
CA ARG A 3 -8.25 5.01 -32.40
C ARG A 3 -8.19 6.31 -31.59
N GLU A 4 -8.58 6.23 -30.33
CA GLU A 4 -8.66 7.34 -29.37
C GLU A 4 -7.27 7.92 -29.09
N GLN A 5 -6.28 7.06 -28.87
CA GLN A 5 -4.88 7.45 -28.72
C GLN A 5 -4.38 8.23 -29.94
N GLN A 6 -4.66 7.73 -31.16
CA GLN A 6 -4.22 8.37 -32.40
C GLN A 6 -4.85 9.76 -32.58
N VAL A 7 -6.14 9.89 -32.25
CA VAL A 7 -6.85 11.18 -32.28
C VAL A 7 -6.22 12.16 -31.29
N VAL A 8 -5.98 11.74 -30.04
CA VAL A 8 -5.33 12.59 -29.03
C VAL A 8 -3.95 13.07 -29.47
N ASP A 9 -3.13 12.18 -30.01
CA ASP A 9 -1.79 12.53 -30.47
C ASP A 9 -1.82 13.48 -31.67
N ARG A 10 -2.76 13.29 -32.60
CA ARG A 10 -2.99 14.20 -33.72
C ARG A 10 -3.40 15.59 -33.23
N THR A 11 -4.36 15.66 -32.31
CA THR A 11 -4.83 16.93 -31.74
C THR A 11 -3.76 17.66 -30.96
N ARG A 12 -2.91 16.94 -30.23
CA ARG A 12 -1.73 17.54 -29.57
C ARG A 12 -0.71 18.09 -30.55
N ARG A 13 -0.42 17.36 -31.64
CA ARG A 13 0.48 17.86 -32.69
C ARG A 13 -0.10 19.14 -33.30
N ALA A 14 -1.38 19.14 -33.62
CA ALA A 14 -2.08 20.30 -34.13
C ALA A 14 -2.05 21.50 -33.16
N PHE A 15 -2.31 21.28 -31.88
CA PHE A 15 -2.25 22.35 -30.86
C PHE A 15 -0.84 22.95 -30.73
N ARG A 16 0.20 22.12 -30.77
CA ARG A 16 1.61 22.57 -30.67
C ARG A 16 2.06 23.46 -31.82
N THR A 17 1.40 23.40 -32.98
CA THR A 17 1.66 24.35 -34.08
C THR A 17 1.33 25.80 -33.70
N GLY A 18 0.54 26.01 -32.63
CA GLY A 18 0.10 27.32 -32.19
C GLY A 18 -1.02 27.93 -33.04
N ARG A 19 -1.53 27.23 -34.06
CA ARG A 19 -2.55 27.77 -34.99
C ARG A 19 -3.89 28.12 -34.35
N SER A 20 -4.21 27.57 -33.18
CA SER A 20 -5.41 27.94 -32.40
C SER A 20 -5.25 29.24 -31.60
N ARG A 21 -4.02 29.78 -31.50
CA ARG A 21 -3.72 30.97 -30.69
C ARG A 21 -4.18 32.29 -31.30
N PRO A 22 -4.08 32.55 -32.62
CA PRO A 22 -4.52 33.83 -33.19
C PRO A 22 -6.01 34.09 -32.99
N LEU A 23 -6.36 35.32 -32.62
CA LEU A 23 -7.74 35.74 -32.38
C LEU A 23 -8.63 35.55 -33.62
N GLU A 24 -8.10 35.88 -34.80
CA GLU A 24 -8.79 35.74 -36.08
C GLU A 24 -9.20 34.30 -36.36
N PHE A 25 -8.29 33.34 -36.10
CA PHE A 25 -8.58 31.93 -36.26
C PHE A 25 -9.73 31.50 -35.34
N ARG A 26 -9.69 31.89 -34.06
CA ARG A 26 -10.75 31.54 -33.10
C ARG A 26 -12.10 32.11 -33.51
N ILE A 27 -12.16 33.39 -33.91
CA ILE A 27 -13.38 34.02 -34.42
C ILE A 27 -13.90 33.29 -35.66
N GLN A 28 -13.00 32.90 -36.57
CA GLN A 28 -13.38 32.15 -37.77
C GLN A 28 -13.99 30.79 -37.42
N GLN A 29 -13.37 30.03 -36.50
CA GLN A 29 -13.91 28.75 -36.06
C GLN A 29 -15.28 28.90 -35.39
N LEU A 30 -15.48 29.91 -34.54
CA LEU A 30 -16.79 30.20 -33.91
C LEU A 30 -17.85 30.59 -34.96
N LYS A 31 -17.49 31.38 -35.97
CA LYS A 31 -18.40 31.71 -37.08
C LYS A 31 -18.80 30.46 -37.88
N ARG A 32 -17.85 29.57 -38.15
CA ARG A 32 -18.13 28.31 -38.87
C ARG A 32 -18.97 27.35 -38.03
N LEU A 33 -18.73 27.27 -36.71
CA LEU A 33 -19.57 26.52 -35.79
C LEU A 33 -21.01 27.07 -35.77
N ARG A 34 -21.18 28.40 -35.85
CA ARG A 34 -22.50 29.02 -36.00
C ARG A 34 -23.17 28.71 -37.33
N SER A 35 -22.42 28.69 -38.43
CA SER A 35 -22.91 28.25 -39.74
C SER A 35 -23.41 26.79 -39.68
N PHE A 36 -22.63 25.89 -39.07
CA PHE A 36 -23.03 24.50 -38.88
C PHE A 36 -24.40 24.36 -38.22
N ILE A 37 -24.62 25.06 -37.10
CA ILE A 37 -25.89 25.02 -36.37
C ILE A 37 -27.07 25.50 -37.22
N LYS A 38 -26.86 26.52 -38.07
CA LYS A 38 -27.90 27.07 -38.94
C LYS A 38 -28.19 26.19 -40.14
N GLU A 39 -27.14 25.76 -40.84
CA GLU A 39 -27.25 25.02 -42.11
C GLU A 39 -27.71 23.57 -41.88
N ARG A 40 -27.52 23.02 -40.68
CA ARG A 40 -27.95 21.67 -40.31
C ARG A 40 -29.12 21.64 -39.34
N GLN A 41 -29.83 22.76 -39.16
CA GLN A 41 -30.94 22.87 -38.20
C GLN A 41 -32.00 21.77 -38.39
N GLU A 42 -32.41 21.47 -39.62
CA GLU A 42 -33.41 20.42 -39.91
C GLU A 42 -32.93 19.03 -39.46
N GLU A 43 -31.68 18.67 -39.79
CA GLU A 43 -31.06 17.40 -39.40
C GLU A 43 -30.87 17.28 -37.88
N ILE A 44 -30.54 18.39 -37.23
CA ILE A 44 -30.43 18.47 -35.77
C ILE A 44 -31.79 18.25 -35.11
N CYS A 45 -32.84 18.93 -35.59
CA CYS A 45 -34.20 18.76 -35.10
C CYS A 45 -34.73 17.34 -35.32
N GLU A 46 -34.41 16.72 -36.46
CA GLU A 46 -34.74 15.31 -36.74
C GLU A 46 -34.04 14.37 -35.74
N ALA A 47 -32.74 14.55 -35.51
CA ALA A 47 -31.98 13.74 -34.58
C ALA A 47 -32.51 13.87 -33.14
N LEU A 48 -32.83 15.08 -32.70
CA LEU A 48 -33.42 15.36 -31.40
C LEU A 48 -34.81 14.74 -31.22
N ARG A 49 -35.62 14.73 -32.28
CA ARG A 49 -36.93 14.06 -32.26
C ARG A 49 -36.77 12.55 -32.10
N ARG A 50 -35.79 11.95 -32.77
CA ARG A 50 -35.53 10.50 -32.68
C ARG A 50 -34.93 10.09 -31.34
N ASP A 51 -34.00 10.88 -30.80
CA ASP A 51 -33.34 10.56 -29.54
C ASP A 51 -34.24 10.84 -28.32
N LEU A 52 -34.96 11.97 -28.33
CA LEU A 52 -35.61 12.52 -27.13
C LEU A 52 -37.10 12.84 -27.32
N GLY A 53 -37.67 12.62 -28.50
CA GLY A 53 -39.06 12.97 -28.78
C GLY A 53 -39.35 14.48 -28.78
N LYS A 54 -38.32 15.33 -28.89
CA LYS A 54 -38.49 16.79 -28.86
C LYS A 54 -39.24 17.27 -30.10
N SER A 55 -40.20 18.18 -29.89
CA SER A 55 -40.82 18.91 -31.00
C SER A 55 -39.81 19.84 -31.67
N GLU A 56 -40.10 20.28 -32.88
CA GLU A 56 -39.27 21.24 -33.61
C GLU A 56 -39.11 22.54 -32.82
N LEU A 57 -40.23 23.12 -32.35
CA LEU A 57 -40.23 24.30 -31.49
C LEU A 57 -39.43 24.08 -30.19
N GLY A 58 -39.53 22.89 -29.58
CA GLY A 58 -38.76 22.55 -28.39
C GLY A 58 -37.26 22.42 -28.66
N SER A 59 -36.88 21.89 -29.82
CA SER A 59 -35.48 21.78 -30.26
C SER A 59 -34.88 23.16 -30.52
N GLU A 60 -35.62 24.04 -31.20
CA GLU A 60 -35.20 25.42 -31.44
C GLU A 60 -35.02 26.20 -30.13
N LEU A 61 -36.01 26.16 -29.25
CA LEU A 61 -36.03 26.98 -28.03
C LEU A 61 -34.97 26.53 -27.00
N TYR A 62 -34.84 25.22 -26.77
CA TYR A 62 -34.04 24.69 -25.66
C TYR A 62 -32.64 24.21 -26.06
N GLU A 63 -32.40 23.90 -27.33
CA GLU A 63 -31.08 23.42 -27.80
C GLU A 63 -30.38 24.50 -28.62
N LEU A 64 -31.04 25.02 -29.65
CA LEU A 64 -30.38 25.83 -30.68
C LEU A 64 -30.27 27.31 -30.31
N LEU A 65 -31.33 27.90 -29.73
CA LEU A 65 -31.35 29.32 -29.39
C LEU A 65 -30.25 29.70 -28.40
N VAL A 66 -30.04 28.86 -27.38
CA VAL A 66 -28.99 29.04 -26.36
C VAL A 66 -27.60 29.01 -27.00
N LEU A 67 -27.37 28.06 -27.91
CA LEU A 67 -26.12 27.96 -28.66
C LEU A 67 -25.90 29.16 -29.57
N GLU A 68 -26.93 29.62 -30.28
CA GLU A 68 -26.79 30.78 -31.17
C GLU A 68 -26.50 32.06 -30.38
N ALA A 69 -27.12 32.24 -29.21
CA ALA A 69 -26.86 33.36 -28.32
C ALA A 69 -25.42 33.36 -27.80
N GLU A 70 -24.92 32.21 -27.32
CA GLU A 70 -23.55 32.10 -26.81
C GLU A 70 -22.51 32.30 -27.92
N LEU A 71 -22.74 31.75 -29.11
CA LEU A 71 -21.86 31.95 -30.26
C LEU A 71 -21.79 33.43 -30.67
N LYS A 72 -22.93 34.14 -30.69
CA LYS A 72 -22.97 35.59 -30.96
C LYS A 72 -22.19 36.36 -29.89
N LEU A 73 -22.39 36.03 -28.62
CA LEU A 73 -21.70 36.66 -27.50
C LEU A 73 -20.19 36.45 -27.63
N ALA A 74 -19.75 35.20 -27.78
CA ALA A 74 -18.35 34.84 -27.91
C ALA A 74 -17.70 35.55 -29.09
N ILE A 75 -18.30 35.53 -30.28
CA ILE A 75 -17.78 36.23 -31.46
C ILE A 75 -17.62 37.73 -31.22
N SER A 76 -18.60 38.37 -30.55
CA SER A 76 -18.57 39.82 -30.33
C SER A 76 -17.60 40.27 -29.24
N ARG A 77 -17.39 39.43 -28.20
CA ARG A 77 -16.59 39.78 -27.02
C ARG A 77 -15.19 39.17 -27.00
N LEU A 78 -14.85 38.29 -27.95
CA LEU A 78 -13.60 37.53 -27.86
C LEU A 78 -12.34 38.40 -27.79
N ALA A 79 -12.32 39.51 -28.52
CA ALA A 79 -11.20 40.46 -28.50
C ALA A 79 -10.98 41.04 -27.10
N GLU A 80 -12.07 41.40 -26.42
CA GLU A 80 -12.06 41.90 -25.04
C GLU A 80 -11.64 40.80 -24.06
N TRP A 81 -12.16 39.59 -24.22
CA TRP A 81 -11.83 38.46 -23.34
C TRP A 81 -10.37 38.03 -23.43
N ALA A 82 -9.76 38.11 -24.61
CA ALA A 82 -8.37 37.71 -24.85
C ALA A 82 -7.36 38.84 -24.58
N ALA A 83 -7.82 40.08 -24.33
CA ALA A 83 -6.94 41.22 -24.12
C ALA A 83 -6.13 41.07 -22.82
N PRO A 84 -4.82 41.43 -22.82
CA PRO A 84 -4.04 41.57 -21.60
C PRO A 84 -4.71 42.55 -20.62
N ARG A 85 -4.75 42.19 -19.35
CA ARG A 85 -5.35 43.00 -18.29
C ARG A 85 -4.26 43.56 -17.39
N PRO A 86 -4.12 44.89 -17.26
CA PRO A 86 -3.12 45.48 -16.37
C PRO A 86 -3.43 45.07 -14.92
N VAL A 87 -2.37 44.94 -14.11
CA VAL A 87 -2.49 44.67 -12.67
C VAL A 87 -1.84 45.78 -11.85
N GLU A 88 -2.25 45.89 -10.59
CA GLU A 88 -1.73 46.89 -9.66
C GLU A 88 -0.22 46.73 -9.45
N LYS A 89 0.51 47.84 -9.53
CA LYS A 89 1.97 47.88 -9.40
C LYS A 89 2.37 48.25 -7.97
N ASN A 90 3.51 47.76 -7.51
CA ASN A 90 4.10 48.15 -6.23
C ASN A 90 5.40 48.95 -6.45
N LEU A 91 6.00 49.44 -5.37
CA LEU A 91 7.18 50.30 -5.43
C LEU A 91 8.38 49.67 -6.19
N LEU A 92 8.48 48.33 -6.19
CA LEU A 92 9.54 47.58 -6.86
C LEU A 92 9.25 47.34 -8.35
N THR A 93 7.98 47.38 -8.76
CA THR A 93 7.54 47.13 -10.15
C THR A 93 7.03 48.39 -10.85
N LEU A 94 7.24 49.57 -10.27
CA LEU A 94 6.73 50.85 -10.76
C LEU A 94 7.11 51.14 -12.22
N THR A 95 8.34 50.78 -12.61
CA THR A 95 8.88 50.95 -13.96
C THR A 95 8.60 49.78 -14.91
N ALA A 96 8.02 48.67 -14.43
CA ALA A 96 7.74 47.49 -15.23
C ALA A 96 6.35 47.54 -15.87
N GLU A 97 6.18 46.87 -17.02
CA GLU A 97 4.86 46.57 -17.59
C GLU A 97 4.35 45.25 -16.99
N VAL A 98 3.24 45.30 -16.24
CA VAL A 98 2.69 44.14 -15.53
C VAL A 98 1.24 43.95 -15.95
N TYR A 99 0.95 42.79 -16.53
CA TYR A 99 -0.38 42.42 -16.98
C TYR A 99 -0.61 40.92 -16.83
N VAL A 100 -1.88 40.52 -16.75
CA VAL A 100 -2.32 39.14 -16.85
C VAL A 100 -2.83 38.91 -18.27
N LYS A 101 -2.26 37.92 -18.96
CA LYS A 101 -2.71 37.50 -20.28
C LYS A 101 -3.38 36.13 -20.19
N PRO A 102 -4.63 35.98 -20.62
CA PRO A 102 -5.28 34.67 -20.71
C PRO A 102 -4.56 33.78 -21.75
N GLU A 103 -4.13 32.60 -21.35
CA GLU A 103 -3.50 31.60 -22.22
C GLU A 103 -4.35 30.31 -22.27
N PRO A 104 -4.36 29.60 -23.42
CA PRO A 104 -5.05 28.32 -23.51
C PRO A 104 -4.41 27.27 -22.59
N LEU A 105 -5.25 26.44 -21.96
CA LEU A 105 -4.86 25.33 -21.11
C LEU A 105 -4.10 24.25 -21.90
N GLY A 106 -4.54 23.96 -23.14
CA GLY A 106 -3.94 22.89 -23.94
C GLY A 106 -4.94 22.12 -24.80
N VAL A 107 -4.85 20.80 -24.73
CA VAL A 107 -5.81 19.87 -25.32
C VAL A 107 -6.82 19.45 -24.26
N VAL A 108 -8.10 19.76 -24.49
CA VAL A 108 -9.20 19.47 -23.56
C VAL A 108 -10.08 18.34 -24.09
N LEU A 109 -10.71 17.58 -23.19
CA LEU A 109 -11.73 16.59 -23.52
C LEU A 109 -13.10 17.14 -23.12
N ILE A 110 -14.08 17.07 -24.01
CA ILE A 110 -15.48 17.43 -23.73
C ILE A 110 -16.31 16.17 -23.85
N ILE A 111 -16.94 15.75 -22.76
CA ILE A 111 -17.86 14.61 -22.71
C ILE A 111 -19.27 15.18 -22.50
N GLY A 112 -20.10 15.03 -23.53
CA GLY A 112 -21.49 15.50 -23.54
C GLY A 112 -22.47 14.51 -22.92
N THR A 113 -23.60 15.01 -22.41
CA THR A 113 -24.72 14.17 -21.94
C THR A 113 -25.77 13.97 -23.03
N TRP A 114 -26.74 13.09 -22.76
CA TRP A 114 -27.83 12.77 -23.66
C TRP A 114 -29.08 13.66 -23.55
N ASN A 115 -29.30 14.33 -22.40
CA ASN A 115 -30.56 15.02 -22.12
C ASN A 115 -30.69 16.41 -22.77
N TYR A 116 -29.55 17.06 -23.03
CA TYR A 116 -29.44 18.24 -23.90
C TYR A 116 -28.18 18.11 -24.75
N PRO A 117 -28.18 17.21 -25.75
CA PRO A 117 -26.96 16.73 -26.37
C PRO A 117 -26.21 17.81 -27.13
N TRP A 118 -26.88 18.88 -27.58
CA TRP A 118 -26.24 19.98 -28.30
C TRP A 118 -25.63 21.02 -27.38
N PRO A 119 -26.36 21.71 -26.48
CA PRO A 119 -25.78 22.78 -25.67
C PRO A 119 -24.79 22.23 -24.64
N LEU A 120 -25.03 21.05 -24.04
CA LEU A 120 -24.12 20.48 -23.05
C LEU A 120 -22.81 19.94 -23.66
N THR A 121 -22.78 19.74 -24.97
CA THR A 121 -21.55 19.36 -25.71
C THR A 121 -20.88 20.56 -26.36
N LEU A 122 -21.65 21.47 -26.96
CA LEU A 122 -21.11 22.54 -27.81
C LEU A 122 -20.87 23.87 -27.07
N LEU A 123 -21.58 24.20 -25.99
CA LEU A 123 -21.23 25.39 -25.19
C LEU A 123 -19.81 25.29 -24.60
N PRO A 124 -19.37 24.13 -24.05
CA PRO A 124 -17.98 23.97 -23.62
C PRO A 124 -16.99 24.07 -24.79
N LEU A 125 -17.38 23.60 -25.98
CA LEU A 125 -16.57 23.73 -27.19
C LEU A 125 -16.41 25.19 -27.61
N VAL A 126 -17.48 26.00 -27.53
CA VAL A 126 -17.43 27.44 -27.76
C VAL A 126 -16.42 28.11 -26.82
N GLY A 127 -16.48 27.79 -25.53
CA GLY A 127 -15.50 28.26 -24.54
C GLY A 127 -14.07 27.80 -24.85
N ALA A 128 -13.88 26.54 -25.27
CA ALA A 128 -12.57 26.00 -25.62
C ALA A 128 -11.96 26.69 -26.84
N ILE A 129 -12.75 26.90 -27.91
CA ILE A 129 -12.34 27.64 -29.11
C ILE A 129 -12.01 29.09 -28.76
N ALA A 130 -12.86 29.76 -27.99
CA ALA A 130 -12.65 31.13 -27.53
C ALA A 130 -11.32 31.28 -26.75
N ALA A 131 -11.07 30.37 -25.82
CA ALA A 131 -9.82 30.37 -25.04
C ALA A 131 -8.58 30.00 -25.87
N GLY A 132 -8.75 29.44 -27.07
CA GLY A 132 -7.65 29.02 -27.96
C GLY A 132 -7.16 27.59 -27.72
N ASN A 133 -7.93 26.78 -26.99
CA ASN A 133 -7.65 25.37 -26.76
C ASN A 133 -7.92 24.53 -28.02
N ALA A 134 -7.32 23.35 -28.06
CA ALA A 134 -7.82 22.24 -28.89
C ALA A 134 -8.78 21.40 -28.06
N ALA A 135 -9.81 20.81 -28.66
CA ALA A 135 -10.83 20.07 -27.91
C ALA A 135 -11.24 18.78 -28.62
N ILE A 136 -11.24 17.66 -27.91
CA ILE A 136 -11.81 16.40 -28.41
C ILE A 136 -13.23 16.29 -27.89
N ILE A 137 -14.18 16.02 -28.80
CA ILE A 137 -15.60 16.05 -28.52
C ILE A 137 -16.13 14.62 -28.48
N LYS A 138 -16.55 14.16 -27.30
CA LYS A 138 -17.18 12.86 -27.07
C LYS A 138 -18.68 13.10 -26.82
N PRO A 139 -19.53 13.06 -27.86
CA PRO A 139 -20.99 13.06 -27.66
C PRO A 139 -21.45 11.78 -26.96
N SER A 140 -22.62 11.84 -26.32
CA SER A 140 -23.21 10.68 -25.63
C SER A 140 -23.73 9.64 -26.62
N GLU A 141 -23.40 8.39 -26.35
CA GLU A 141 -23.92 7.21 -27.05
C GLU A 141 -25.43 7.00 -26.87
N VAL A 142 -26.01 7.55 -25.80
CA VAL A 142 -27.43 7.41 -25.50
C VAL A 142 -28.26 8.28 -26.45
N SER A 143 -27.76 9.46 -26.83
CA SER A 143 -28.32 10.30 -27.90
C SER A 143 -27.66 9.97 -29.24
N SER A 144 -27.84 8.74 -29.70
CA SER A 144 -27.09 8.16 -30.83
C SER A 144 -27.30 8.90 -32.16
N ASN A 145 -28.50 9.42 -32.44
CA ASN A 145 -28.77 10.15 -33.68
C ASN A 145 -28.07 11.52 -33.65
N SER A 146 -28.11 12.21 -32.51
CA SER A 146 -27.44 13.50 -32.32
C SER A 146 -25.92 13.34 -32.37
N SER A 147 -25.39 12.29 -31.73
CA SER A 147 -23.98 11.91 -31.81
C SER A 147 -23.53 11.68 -33.24
N LYS A 148 -24.36 11.01 -34.05
CA LYS A 148 -24.07 10.72 -35.46
C LYS A 148 -24.01 12.00 -36.30
N VAL A 149 -24.97 12.91 -36.17
CA VAL A 149 -24.94 14.21 -36.87
C VAL A 149 -23.68 15.01 -36.52
N MET A 150 -23.26 14.98 -35.24
CA MET A 150 -22.01 15.63 -34.84
C MET A 150 -20.78 14.97 -35.47
N GLU A 151 -20.68 13.64 -35.44
CA GLU A 151 -19.53 12.91 -36.00
C GLU A 151 -19.42 13.08 -37.52
N GLU A 152 -20.54 13.02 -38.23
CA GLU A 152 -20.58 13.10 -39.70
C GLU A 152 -20.36 14.51 -40.24
N HIS A 153 -20.88 15.54 -39.57
CA HIS A 153 -20.94 16.87 -40.17
C HIS A 153 -20.01 17.91 -39.54
N LEU A 154 -19.71 17.83 -38.24
CA LEU A 154 -18.97 18.90 -37.56
C LEU A 154 -17.56 19.12 -38.13
N CYS A 155 -16.91 18.03 -38.55
CA CYS A 155 -15.56 18.06 -39.15
C CYS A 155 -15.47 18.83 -40.48
N HIS A 156 -16.60 19.07 -41.16
CA HIS A 156 -16.64 19.85 -42.41
C HIS A 156 -16.68 21.36 -42.17
N TYR A 157 -17.04 21.80 -40.96
CA TYR A 157 -17.17 23.21 -40.62
C TYR A 157 -15.98 23.73 -39.82
N ILE A 158 -15.53 22.99 -38.81
CA ILE A 158 -14.41 23.39 -37.96
C ILE A 158 -13.18 22.51 -38.18
N ASP A 159 -12.02 22.97 -37.74
CA ASP A 159 -10.75 22.29 -37.95
C ASP A 159 -10.73 20.90 -37.27
N GLN A 160 -10.85 19.84 -38.07
CA GLN A 160 -10.94 18.44 -37.62
C GLN A 160 -9.73 17.92 -36.83
N ASP A 161 -8.58 18.58 -36.97
CA ASP A 161 -7.36 18.19 -36.27
C ASP A 161 -7.31 18.84 -34.89
N LEU A 162 -7.86 20.06 -34.73
CA LEU A 162 -8.00 20.72 -33.42
C LEU A 162 -9.28 20.34 -32.68
N TYR A 163 -10.34 20.01 -33.40
CA TYR A 163 -11.69 19.80 -32.86
C TYR A 163 -12.33 18.48 -33.34
N PRO A 164 -11.66 17.32 -33.19
CA PRO A 164 -12.21 16.05 -33.65
C PRO A 164 -13.39 15.59 -32.78
N VAL A 165 -14.33 14.90 -33.42
CA VAL A 165 -15.40 14.16 -32.74
C VAL A 165 -15.00 12.69 -32.63
N VAL A 166 -15.23 12.11 -31.45
CA VAL A 166 -15.04 10.68 -31.19
C VAL A 166 -16.37 10.12 -30.68
N ALA A 167 -17.19 9.57 -31.57
CA ALA A 167 -18.37 8.82 -31.15
C ALA A 167 -17.97 7.41 -30.67
N GLY A 168 -18.89 6.74 -29.99
CA GLY A 168 -18.64 5.44 -29.33
C GLY A 168 -19.29 5.38 -27.96
N GLY A 169 -19.26 4.22 -27.32
CA GLY A 169 -19.84 3.98 -26.01
C GLY A 169 -18.84 4.10 -24.86
N VAL A 170 -19.07 3.29 -23.84
CA VAL A 170 -18.24 3.23 -22.62
C VAL A 170 -16.79 2.88 -22.94
N GLN A 171 -16.54 2.00 -23.90
CA GLN A 171 -15.18 1.55 -24.25
C GLN A 171 -14.33 2.71 -24.80
N GLU A 172 -14.84 3.47 -25.76
CA GLU A 172 -14.16 4.63 -26.34
C GLU A 172 -13.97 5.74 -25.31
N THR A 173 -14.96 5.92 -24.42
CA THR A 173 -14.86 6.86 -23.30
C THR A 173 -13.71 6.46 -22.36
N GLN A 174 -13.60 5.17 -22.00
CA GLN A 174 -12.50 4.66 -21.18
C GLN A 174 -11.15 4.79 -21.89
N GLU A 175 -11.08 4.51 -23.19
CA GLU A 175 -9.85 4.65 -23.98
C GLU A 175 -9.39 6.12 -24.07
N LEU A 176 -10.32 7.07 -24.20
CA LEU A 176 -10.00 8.51 -24.09
C LEU A 176 -9.55 8.87 -22.67
N LEU A 177 -10.23 8.39 -21.62
CA LEU A 177 -9.87 8.73 -20.23
C LEU A 177 -8.51 8.15 -19.79
N LYS A 178 -7.99 7.13 -20.48
CA LYS A 178 -6.59 6.67 -20.31
C LYS A 178 -5.56 7.69 -20.80
N GLN A 179 -5.98 8.63 -21.64
CA GLN A 179 -5.12 9.65 -22.22
C GLN A 179 -4.99 10.86 -21.31
N ARG A 180 -3.85 11.57 -21.41
CA ARG A 180 -3.66 12.81 -20.68
C ARG A 180 -4.36 13.98 -21.39
N PHE A 181 -5.20 14.70 -20.66
CA PHE A 181 -5.77 15.98 -21.10
C PHE A 181 -5.33 17.10 -20.15
N ASP A 182 -5.29 18.32 -20.66
CA ASP A 182 -4.98 19.51 -19.86
C ASP A 182 -6.22 19.99 -19.10
N HIS A 183 -7.41 19.65 -19.59
CA HIS A 183 -8.69 19.82 -18.89
C HIS A 183 -9.73 18.81 -19.40
N ILE A 184 -10.65 18.38 -18.54
CA ILE A 184 -11.79 17.53 -18.94
C ILE A 184 -13.07 18.24 -18.52
N PHE A 185 -13.90 18.59 -19.49
CA PHE A 185 -15.24 19.10 -19.29
C PHE A 185 -16.22 17.93 -19.36
N TYR A 186 -16.75 17.52 -18.21
CA TYR A 186 -17.75 16.46 -18.10
C TYR A 186 -19.04 17.05 -17.56
N THR A 187 -20.11 16.88 -18.32
CA THR A 187 -21.48 17.09 -17.81
C THR A 187 -22.10 15.71 -17.68
N GLY A 188 -22.79 15.44 -16.58
CA GLY A 188 -23.39 14.12 -16.33
C GLY A 188 -23.55 13.82 -14.84
N SER A 189 -23.86 12.58 -14.49
CA SER A 189 -24.18 12.23 -13.10
C SER A 189 -22.99 12.42 -12.17
N THR A 190 -23.28 12.84 -10.93
CA THR A 190 -22.27 13.03 -9.87
C THR A 190 -21.50 11.75 -9.57
N ALA A 191 -22.10 10.57 -9.80
CA ALA A 191 -21.45 9.27 -9.64
C ALA A 191 -20.27 9.12 -10.62
N VAL A 192 -20.46 9.45 -11.90
CA VAL A 192 -19.40 9.34 -12.92
C VAL A 192 -18.37 10.46 -12.78
N GLY A 193 -18.79 11.67 -12.40
CA GLY A 193 -17.87 12.78 -12.11
C GLY A 193 -16.96 12.51 -10.90
N LYS A 194 -17.48 11.83 -9.86
CA LYS A 194 -16.71 11.43 -8.67
C LYS A 194 -15.69 10.33 -8.95
N LEU A 195 -16.01 9.37 -9.81
CA LEU A 195 -15.10 8.29 -10.23
C LEU A 195 -13.81 8.82 -10.91
N VAL A 196 -13.84 10.02 -11.50
CA VAL A 196 -12.66 10.62 -12.15
C VAL A 196 -11.84 11.51 -11.18
N THR A 197 -12.40 11.87 -10.02
CA THR A 197 -11.84 12.96 -9.18
C THR A 197 -11.63 12.64 -7.70
N MET A 198 -12.35 11.71 -7.09
CA MET A 198 -12.36 11.58 -5.62
C MET A 198 -11.05 11.00 -5.07
N GLU A 199 -10.57 9.87 -5.59
CA GLU A 199 -9.34 9.20 -5.15
C GLU A 199 -8.13 10.12 -5.34
N ARG A 200 -8.08 10.80 -6.48
CA ARG A 200 -7.02 11.76 -6.81
C ARG A 200 -7.06 12.99 -5.91
N GLN A 201 -8.25 13.54 -5.60
CA GLN A 201 -8.38 14.67 -4.68
C GLN A 201 -7.97 14.32 -3.25
N VAL A 202 -8.41 13.14 -2.76
CA VAL A 202 -8.03 12.63 -1.44
C VAL A 202 -6.52 12.47 -1.37
N PHE A 203 -5.92 11.77 -2.34
CA PHE A 203 -4.47 11.59 -2.41
C PHE A 203 -3.70 12.91 -2.46
N GLN A 204 -4.14 13.87 -3.29
CA GLN A 204 -3.48 15.16 -3.42
C GLN A 204 -3.50 15.93 -2.10
N ARG A 205 -4.65 15.98 -1.43
CA ARG A 205 -4.79 16.60 -0.11
C ARG A 205 -3.88 15.93 0.92
N THR A 206 -3.83 14.61 0.93
CA THR A 206 -2.95 13.85 1.84
C THR A 206 -1.48 14.10 1.56
N ARG A 207 -1.08 14.20 0.29
CA ARG A 207 0.29 14.55 -0.08
C ARG A 207 0.65 15.98 0.31
N GLU A 208 -0.25 16.94 0.12
CA GLU A 208 -0.07 18.33 0.58
C GLU A 208 0.04 18.41 2.11
N ALA A 209 -0.80 17.66 2.81
CA ALA A 209 -0.76 17.54 4.26
C ALA A 209 0.58 16.95 4.74
N PHE A 210 1.11 15.91 4.10
CA PHE A 210 2.45 15.39 4.39
C PHE A 210 3.54 16.43 4.14
N LEU A 211 3.51 17.10 2.97
CA LEU A 211 4.52 18.09 2.56
C LEU A 211 4.54 19.34 3.45
N SER A 212 3.45 19.65 4.16
CA SER A 212 3.44 20.70 5.19
C SER A 212 4.41 20.42 6.37
N GLY A 213 4.89 19.18 6.51
CA GLY A 213 5.83 18.78 7.56
C GLY A 213 5.19 18.52 8.92
N ARG A 214 3.85 18.60 9.03
CA ARG A 214 3.10 18.38 10.29
C ARG A 214 3.38 17.03 10.95
N THR A 215 3.72 15.99 10.19
CA THR A 215 4.04 14.66 10.72
C THR A 215 5.48 14.52 11.24
N ARG A 216 6.36 15.51 11.01
CA ARG A 216 7.78 15.42 11.39
C ARG A 216 7.98 15.38 12.91
N PRO A 217 7.38 16.28 13.72
CA PRO A 217 7.55 16.27 15.18
C PRO A 217 7.04 14.99 15.81
N LEU A 218 7.77 14.45 16.79
CA LEU A 218 7.38 13.20 17.47
C LEU A 218 6.11 13.40 18.30
N GLU A 219 5.93 14.60 18.86
CA GLU A 219 4.77 15.00 19.66
C GLU A 219 3.48 14.87 18.86
N PHE A 220 3.50 15.29 17.59
CA PHE A 220 2.35 15.13 16.70
C PHE A 220 2.01 13.65 16.50
N ARG A 221 3.02 12.81 16.24
CA ARG A 221 2.82 11.36 16.04
C ARG A 221 2.24 10.71 17.30
N LEU A 222 2.75 11.05 18.48
CA LEU A 222 2.21 10.58 19.76
C LEU A 222 0.74 10.97 19.95
N GLN A 223 0.36 12.22 19.62
CA GLN A 223 -1.03 12.65 19.68
C GLN A 223 -1.94 11.81 18.79
N GLN A 224 -1.50 11.48 17.56
CA GLN A 224 -2.27 10.64 16.65
C GLN A 224 -2.40 9.20 17.16
N LEU A 225 -1.33 8.62 17.73
CA LEU A 225 -1.35 7.29 18.33
C LEU A 225 -2.29 7.21 19.55
N HIS A 226 -2.25 8.21 20.44
CA HIS A 226 -3.19 8.30 21.57
C HIS A 226 -4.64 8.47 21.10
N ALA A 227 -4.87 9.26 20.06
CA ALA A 227 -6.21 9.43 19.50
C ALA A 227 -6.75 8.13 18.87
N LEU A 228 -5.88 7.36 18.20
CA LEU A 228 -6.23 6.05 17.67
C LEU A 228 -6.54 5.04 18.77
N GLN A 229 -5.76 5.02 19.86
CA GLN A 229 -6.04 4.20 21.04
C GLN A 229 -7.41 4.56 21.64
N LYS A 230 -7.67 5.86 21.82
CA LYS A 230 -8.94 6.36 22.32
C LYS A 230 -10.13 5.91 21.46
N MET A 231 -9.98 5.93 20.13
CA MET A 231 -11.02 5.44 19.22
C MET A 231 -11.35 3.96 19.49
N ILE A 232 -10.33 3.11 19.60
CA ILE A 232 -10.52 1.66 19.81
C ILE A 232 -11.23 1.41 21.14
N THR A 233 -10.76 2.03 22.22
CA THR A 233 -11.34 1.85 23.56
C THR A 233 -12.78 2.40 23.65
N GLU A 234 -13.06 3.57 23.09
CA GLU A 234 -14.42 4.16 23.13
C GLU A 234 -15.43 3.46 22.22
N LYS A 235 -14.95 2.76 21.19
CA LYS A 235 -15.79 2.19 20.12
C LYS A 235 -15.77 0.67 20.03
N GLU A 236 -15.19 -0.01 21.02
CA GLU A 236 -15.10 -1.47 21.09
C GLU A 236 -16.44 -2.17 20.82
N THR A 237 -17.54 -1.72 21.44
CA THR A 237 -18.87 -2.31 21.27
C THR A 237 -19.41 -2.12 19.85
N GLU A 238 -19.22 -0.94 19.27
CA GLU A 238 -19.64 -0.64 17.89
C GLU A 238 -18.84 -1.50 16.90
N ILE A 239 -17.53 -1.62 17.13
CA ILE A 239 -16.62 -2.46 16.32
C ILE A 239 -17.02 -3.94 16.39
N SER A 240 -17.29 -4.45 17.59
CA SER A 240 -17.72 -5.84 17.82
C SER A 240 -19.07 -6.11 17.17
N THR A 241 -19.99 -5.15 17.19
CA THR A 241 -21.29 -5.23 16.51
C THR A 241 -21.12 -5.31 15.00
N ALA A 242 -20.25 -4.48 14.40
CA ALA A 242 -19.97 -4.51 12.97
C ALA A 242 -19.38 -5.86 12.53
N LEU A 243 -18.45 -6.42 13.30
CA LEU A 243 -17.89 -7.76 13.02
C LEU A 243 -18.89 -8.90 13.22
N LYS A 244 -19.82 -8.76 14.18
CA LYS A 244 -20.94 -9.69 14.32
C LYS A 244 -21.81 -9.68 13.06
N GLN A 245 -22.03 -8.51 12.45
CA GLN A 245 -22.80 -8.39 11.20
C GLN A 245 -22.03 -8.93 9.99
N ASP A 246 -20.74 -8.66 9.88
CA ASP A 246 -19.93 -9.07 8.72
C ASP A 246 -19.68 -10.60 8.68
N ILE A 247 -19.36 -11.23 9.82
CA ILE A 247 -18.88 -12.62 9.88
C ILE A 247 -19.40 -13.42 11.07
N ASN A 248 -20.41 -12.92 11.78
CA ASN A 248 -20.99 -13.54 12.99
C ASN A 248 -19.99 -13.78 14.13
N ARG A 249 -18.87 -13.03 14.18
CA ARG A 249 -17.85 -13.22 15.23
C ARG A 249 -18.40 -12.91 16.62
N SER A 250 -18.03 -13.72 17.61
CA SER A 250 -18.41 -13.49 19.02
C SER A 250 -17.96 -12.11 19.48
N GLN A 251 -18.77 -11.47 20.33
CA GLN A 251 -18.42 -10.18 20.93
C GLN A 251 -17.18 -10.29 21.84
N TYR A 252 -16.90 -11.49 22.37
CA TYR A 252 -15.72 -11.76 23.20
C TYR A 252 -14.48 -12.08 22.36
N ASP A 253 -14.65 -12.67 21.18
CA ASP A 253 -13.55 -12.98 20.26
C ASP A 253 -12.98 -11.71 19.63
N THR A 254 -13.79 -10.69 19.38
CA THR A 254 -13.36 -9.48 18.68
C THR A 254 -12.20 -8.76 19.42
N PRO A 255 -12.31 -8.46 20.72
CA PRO A 255 -11.18 -7.90 21.47
C PRO A 255 -9.95 -8.80 21.47
N LEU A 256 -10.13 -10.11 21.69
CA LEU A 256 -9.03 -11.08 21.80
C LEU A 256 -8.26 -11.26 20.49
N LEU A 257 -8.97 -11.28 19.35
CA LEU A 257 -8.38 -11.59 18.06
C LEU A 257 -7.93 -10.36 17.27
N GLU A 258 -8.48 -9.17 17.54
CA GLU A 258 -8.12 -7.95 16.80
C GLU A 258 -7.69 -6.80 17.70
N LEU A 259 -8.52 -6.41 18.67
CA LEU A 259 -8.36 -5.09 19.31
C LEU A 259 -7.17 -5.04 20.27
N ILE A 260 -7.01 -6.04 21.13
CA ILE A 260 -5.89 -6.10 22.09
C ILE A 260 -4.54 -6.05 21.35
N GLY A 261 -4.43 -6.74 20.21
CA GLY A 261 -3.24 -6.70 19.37
C GLY A 261 -2.93 -5.30 18.84
N ILE A 262 -3.94 -4.55 18.39
CA ILE A 262 -3.77 -3.16 17.94
C ILE A 262 -3.40 -2.25 19.12
N GLU A 263 -4.05 -2.40 20.27
CA GLU A 263 -3.76 -1.60 21.45
C GLU A 263 -2.33 -1.81 21.95
N ASN A 264 -1.83 -3.05 21.94
CA ASN A 264 -0.46 -3.38 22.32
C ASN A 264 0.55 -2.79 21.33
N GLU A 265 0.27 -2.83 20.02
CA GLU A 265 1.08 -2.17 19.00
C GLU A 265 1.14 -0.65 19.22
N ILE A 266 0.00 -0.01 19.54
CA ILE A 266 -0.04 1.42 19.84
C ILE A 266 0.78 1.76 21.09
N LYS A 267 0.59 1.00 22.19
CA LYS A 267 1.34 1.20 23.44
C LYS A 267 2.84 1.06 23.20
N LEU A 268 3.26 0.00 22.50
CA LEU A 268 4.67 -0.21 22.15
C LEU A 268 5.23 0.93 21.30
N ALA A 269 4.48 1.38 20.30
CA ALA A 269 4.89 2.51 19.46
C ALA A 269 5.05 3.79 20.29
N ILE A 270 4.09 4.12 21.16
CA ILE A 270 4.17 5.28 22.06
C ILE A 270 5.40 5.21 22.95
N GLU A 271 5.64 4.05 23.59
CA GLU A 271 6.76 3.85 24.51
C GLU A 271 8.13 3.92 23.83
N LYS A 272 8.23 3.49 22.56
CA LYS A 272 9.51 3.34 21.86
C LYS A 272 9.76 4.36 20.76
N LEU A 273 8.82 5.25 20.47
CA LEU A 273 8.90 6.16 19.33
C LEU A 273 10.18 7.02 19.35
N SER A 274 10.55 7.58 20.51
CA SER A 274 11.77 8.38 20.67
C SER A 274 13.02 7.58 20.29
N ASP A 275 13.11 6.34 20.79
CA ASP A 275 14.24 5.46 20.55
C ASP A 275 14.29 5.01 19.08
N TRP A 276 13.14 4.72 18.48
CA TRP A 276 13.04 4.27 17.09
C TRP A 276 13.44 5.37 16.10
N ALA A 277 13.05 6.61 16.37
CA ALA A 277 13.30 7.78 15.53
C ALA A 277 14.69 8.41 15.72
N ALA A 278 15.41 8.07 16.80
CA ALA A 278 16.74 8.59 17.08
C ALA A 278 17.77 8.20 16.00
N PRO A 279 18.77 9.07 15.71
CA PRO A 279 19.92 8.71 14.90
C PRO A 279 20.63 7.47 15.49
N ARG A 280 21.02 6.53 14.62
CA ARG A 280 21.67 5.27 15.01
C ARG A 280 23.14 5.31 14.59
N PRO A 281 24.11 5.54 15.51
CA PRO A 281 25.52 5.48 15.18
C PRO A 281 25.91 4.12 14.61
N VAL A 282 26.79 4.10 13.61
CA VAL A 282 27.27 2.86 12.99
C VAL A 282 28.77 2.70 13.15
N GLU A 283 29.25 1.47 12.91
CA GLU A 283 30.67 1.17 12.90
C GLU A 283 31.39 1.99 11.83
N LYS A 284 32.54 2.57 12.20
CA LYS A 284 33.38 3.39 11.34
C LYS A 284 34.57 2.57 10.87
N ASN A 285 35.11 2.92 9.71
CA ASN A 285 36.42 2.41 9.28
C ASN A 285 37.50 3.47 9.48
N PHE A 286 38.76 3.09 9.23
CA PHE A 286 39.91 3.99 9.41
C PHE A 286 39.78 5.32 8.64
N LEU A 287 39.21 5.29 7.43
CA LEU A 287 39.06 6.50 6.61
C LEU A 287 37.98 7.45 7.13
N THR A 288 37.13 6.98 8.04
CA THR A 288 35.99 7.72 8.57
C THR A 288 36.02 7.83 10.09
N ILE A 289 37.13 7.49 10.74
CA ILE A 289 37.20 7.38 12.21
C ILE A 289 36.93 8.71 12.92
N SER A 290 37.35 9.83 12.30
CA SER A 290 37.10 11.18 12.76
C SER A 290 35.76 11.77 12.31
N ASP A 291 35.02 11.06 11.47
CA ASP A 291 33.73 11.54 10.92
C ASP A 291 32.58 11.16 11.85
N GLU A 292 31.49 11.92 11.83
CA GLU A 292 30.22 11.48 12.41
C GLU A 292 29.53 10.56 11.40
N VAL A 293 29.17 9.34 11.81
CA VAL A 293 28.55 8.36 10.93
C VAL A 293 27.36 7.71 11.63
N TYR A 294 26.18 7.86 11.05
CA TYR A 294 24.94 7.36 11.62
C TYR A 294 23.89 7.07 10.54
N VAL A 295 22.86 6.32 10.90
CA VAL A 295 21.66 6.09 10.09
C VAL A 295 20.51 6.88 10.70
N GLN A 296 19.85 7.72 9.89
CA GLN A 296 18.68 8.50 10.28
C GLN A 296 17.42 7.89 9.65
N PRO A 297 16.47 7.37 10.44
CA PRO A 297 15.14 7.05 9.94
C PRO A 297 14.39 8.33 9.55
N GLU A 298 13.77 8.33 8.37
CA GLU A 298 12.90 9.41 7.88
C GLU A 298 11.63 8.83 7.22
N PRO A 299 10.47 9.50 7.27
CA PRO A 299 9.25 9.01 6.64
C PRO A 299 9.43 8.89 5.13
N LEU A 300 8.79 7.88 4.53
CA LEU A 300 8.75 7.67 3.08
C LEU A 300 7.89 8.73 2.38
N GLY A 301 6.72 9.05 2.95
CA GLY A 301 5.77 9.99 2.36
C GLY A 301 4.32 9.61 2.62
N VAL A 302 3.59 9.32 1.54
CA VAL A 302 2.21 8.84 1.59
C VAL A 302 2.17 7.33 1.37
N VAL A 303 1.67 6.60 2.35
CA VAL A 303 1.51 5.14 2.31
C VAL A 303 0.07 4.80 1.88
N LEU A 304 -0.10 3.82 0.99
CA LEU A 304 -1.42 3.20 0.75
C LEU A 304 -1.53 1.92 1.58
N ILE A 305 -2.57 1.80 2.41
CA ILE A 305 -2.84 0.61 3.21
C ILE A 305 -4.12 -0.03 2.69
N ILE A 306 -4.01 -1.21 2.09
CA ILE A 306 -5.15 -2.00 1.58
C ILE A 306 -5.37 -3.18 2.53
N GLY A 307 -6.40 -3.08 3.37
CA GLY A 307 -6.76 -4.08 4.37
C GLY A 307 -7.57 -5.24 3.79
N ALA A 308 -7.49 -6.40 4.44
CA ALA A 308 -8.31 -7.57 4.12
C ALA A 308 -9.59 -7.63 4.98
N TRP A 309 -10.53 -8.52 4.63
CA TRP A 309 -11.85 -8.63 5.25
C TRP A 309 -11.94 -9.60 6.43
N ASN A 310 -10.98 -10.50 6.57
CA ASN A 310 -11.10 -11.57 7.55
C ASN A 310 -10.78 -11.10 8.98
N TYR A 311 -9.93 -10.09 9.11
CA TYR A 311 -9.69 -9.33 10.34
C TYR A 311 -9.57 -7.84 9.98
N PRO A 312 -10.70 -7.19 9.63
CA PRO A 312 -10.73 -5.91 8.92
C PRO A 312 -10.23 -4.72 9.75
N TRP A 313 -10.15 -4.86 11.07
CA TRP A 313 -9.63 -3.80 11.95
C TRP A 313 -8.13 -3.96 12.13
N SER A 314 -7.65 -5.13 12.51
CA SER A 314 -6.23 -5.39 12.75
C SER A 314 -5.40 -5.27 11.47
N LEU A 315 -5.85 -5.84 10.36
CA LEU A 315 -5.13 -5.82 9.08
C LEU A 315 -5.17 -4.45 8.38
N THR A 316 -5.90 -3.49 8.95
CA THR A 316 -5.95 -2.11 8.48
C THR A 316 -5.24 -1.16 9.45
N LEU A 317 -5.49 -1.31 10.74
CA LEU A 317 -4.99 -0.40 11.77
C LEU A 317 -3.58 -0.74 12.25
N GLN A 318 -3.16 -2.00 12.32
CA GLN A 318 -1.78 -2.32 12.72
C GLN A 318 -0.73 -1.73 11.75
N PRO A 319 -0.89 -1.84 10.41
CA PRO A 319 0.00 -1.14 9.48
C PRO A 319 -0.08 0.40 9.64
N LEU A 320 -1.26 0.93 9.95
CA LEU A 320 -1.46 2.38 10.16
C LEU A 320 -0.71 2.89 11.40
N VAL A 321 -0.69 2.11 12.50
CA VAL A 321 0.08 2.43 13.71
C VAL A 321 1.54 2.67 13.36
N GLY A 322 2.15 1.76 12.59
CA GLY A 322 3.53 1.94 12.16
C GLY A 322 3.73 3.07 11.15
N ALA A 323 2.76 3.33 10.26
CA ALA A 323 2.82 4.45 9.33
C ALA A 323 2.84 5.79 10.07
N ILE A 324 1.97 5.96 11.07
CA ILE A 324 1.92 7.12 11.96
C ILE A 324 3.23 7.25 12.74
N ALA A 325 3.71 6.16 13.35
CA ALA A 325 4.95 6.16 14.13
C ALA A 325 6.16 6.56 13.27
N ALA A 326 6.26 6.06 12.05
CA ALA A 326 7.31 6.42 11.10
C ALA A 326 7.18 7.86 10.55
N GLY A 327 6.03 8.53 10.76
CA GLY A 327 5.79 9.93 10.38
C GLY A 327 5.24 10.11 8.96
N ASN A 328 4.64 9.06 8.40
CA ASN A 328 4.02 9.10 7.09
C ASN A 328 2.59 9.65 7.18
N ALA A 329 2.09 10.14 6.05
CA ALA A 329 0.64 10.17 5.83
C ALA A 329 0.19 8.81 5.28
N ALA A 330 -1.09 8.45 5.42
CA ALA A 330 -1.59 7.18 4.92
C ALA A 330 -3.02 7.27 4.37
N VAL A 331 -3.24 6.74 3.16
CA VAL A 331 -4.58 6.50 2.64
C VAL A 331 -5.00 5.09 3.04
N VAL A 332 -6.09 4.98 3.79
CA VAL A 332 -6.60 3.72 4.33
C VAL A 332 -7.73 3.19 3.44
N LYS A 333 -7.54 2.01 2.85
CA LYS A 333 -8.53 1.32 2.01
C LYS A 333 -8.96 0.01 2.69
N PRO A 334 -10.03 0.01 3.51
CA PRO A 334 -10.59 -1.21 4.06
C PRO A 334 -11.21 -2.08 2.95
N SER A 335 -11.35 -3.38 3.22
CA SER A 335 -12.01 -4.30 2.30
C SER A 335 -13.51 -4.05 2.22
N GLU A 336 -14.05 -4.01 1.00
CA GLU A 336 -15.47 -3.89 0.72
C GLU A 336 -16.29 -5.13 1.15
N LEU A 337 -15.64 -6.28 1.39
CA LEU A 337 -16.34 -7.50 1.79
C LEU A 337 -16.79 -7.47 3.26
N SER A 338 -16.11 -6.70 4.12
CA SER A 338 -16.54 -6.44 5.51
C SER A 338 -17.24 -5.09 5.53
N GLU A 339 -18.41 -5.03 4.92
CA GLU A 339 -19.12 -3.79 4.63
C GLU A 339 -19.38 -2.98 5.90
N CYS A 340 -19.92 -3.60 6.95
CA CYS A 340 -20.25 -2.93 8.20
C CYS A 340 -18.99 -2.35 8.86
N SER A 341 -17.91 -3.13 8.94
CA SER A 341 -16.62 -2.67 9.47
C SER A 341 -16.01 -1.55 8.64
N SER A 342 -16.07 -1.64 7.30
CA SER A 342 -15.51 -0.62 6.40
C SER A 342 -16.23 0.73 6.51
N LEU A 343 -17.57 0.70 6.60
CA LEU A 343 -18.39 1.90 6.77
C LEU A 343 -18.17 2.53 8.13
N LEU A 344 -18.08 1.72 9.19
CA LEU A 344 -17.81 2.19 10.54
C LEU A 344 -16.42 2.82 10.63
N LEU A 345 -15.38 2.17 10.07
CA LEU A 345 -14.02 2.73 10.05
C LEU A 345 -13.97 4.08 9.33
N ARG A 346 -14.65 4.21 8.18
CA ARG A 346 -14.77 5.49 7.46
C ARG A 346 -15.44 6.58 8.30
N ALA A 347 -16.43 6.23 9.11
CA ALA A 347 -17.15 7.18 9.96
C ALA A 347 -16.35 7.58 11.21
N LEU A 348 -15.56 6.66 11.77
CA LEU A 348 -14.83 6.87 13.02
C LEU A 348 -13.47 7.51 12.81
N LEU A 349 -12.61 6.97 11.94
CA LEU A 349 -11.19 7.36 11.87
C LEU A 349 -10.98 8.89 11.72
N PRO A 350 -11.68 9.60 10.82
CA PRO A 350 -11.51 11.05 10.65
C PRO A 350 -11.97 11.92 11.84
N ARG A 351 -12.65 11.34 12.83
CA ARG A 351 -13.09 12.03 14.05
C ARG A 351 -12.04 12.01 15.16
N TYR A 352 -11.07 11.10 15.07
CA TYR A 352 -10.05 10.89 16.09
C TYR A 352 -8.67 11.37 15.61
N VAL A 353 -8.26 10.97 14.41
CA VAL A 353 -6.96 11.34 13.84
C VAL A 353 -7.10 12.45 12.80
N ASP A 354 -5.98 13.04 12.38
CA ASP A 354 -5.95 14.08 11.33
C ASP A 354 -6.52 13.54 10.02
N LYS A 355 -7.70 14.04 9.65
CA LYS A 355 -8.48 13.60 8.48
C LYS A 355 -7.81 13.84 7.13
N ASP A 356 -6.87 14.77 7.05
CA ASP A 356 -6.16 15.08 5.81
C ASP A 356 -4.95 14.17 5.65
N LEU A 357 -4.28 13.82 6.75
CA LEU A 357 -3.16 12.88 6.77
C LEU A 357 -3.56 11.40 6.72
N TYR A 358 -4.73 11.05 7.28
CA TYR A 358 -5.17 9.66 7.41
C TYR A 358 -6.61 9.42 6.90
N PRO A 359 -6.93 9.77 5.65
CA PRO A 359 -8.28 9.56 5.11
C PRO A 359 -8.59 8.08 4.86
N VAL A 360 -9.89 7.76 4.93
CA VAL A 360 -10.41 6.43 4.56
C VAL A 360 -11.09 6.51 3.20
N VAL A 361 -10.66 5.68 2.24
CA VAL A 361 -11.31 5.51 0.94
C VAL A 361 -11.96 4.14 0.91
N ILE A 362 -13.29 4.11 0.77
CA ILE A 362 -14.03 2.85 0.58
C ILE A 362 -14.32 2.64 -0.90
N GLY A 363 -14.44 1.38 -1.32
CA GLY A 363 -14.74 1.02 -2.70
C GLY A 363 -14.25 -0.37 -3.04
N GLY A 364 -14.65 -0.87 -4.21
CA GLY A 364 -14.32 -2.19 -4.69
C GLY A 364 -13.02 -2.22 -5.50
N ALA A 365 -12.98 -3.13 -6.48
CA ALA A 365 -11.84 -3.28 -7.38
C ALA A 365 -11.58 -2.01 -8.21
N SER A 366 -12.62 -1.30 -8.66
CA SER A 366 -12.51 -0.07 -9.46
C SER A 366 -11.75 1.02 -8.71
N GLU A 367 -12.19 1.37 -7.51
CA GLU A 367 -11.60 2.41 -6.67
C GLU A 367 -10.18 2.02 -6.24
N THR A 368 -9.95 0.74 -5.97
CA THR A 368 -8.61 0.21 -5.67
C THR A 368 -7.67 0.38 -6.86
N GLN A 369 -8.13 0.12 -8.09
CA GLN A 369 -7.34 0.33 -9.31
C GLN A 369 -7.03 1.81 -9.56
N GLU A 370 -7.98 2.71 -9.31
CA GLU A 370 -7.72 4.15 -9.42
C GLU A 370 -6.68 4.63 -8.40
N LEU A 371 -6.79 4.18 -7.14
CA LEU A 371 -5.78 4.46 -6.12
C LEU A 371 -4.40 3.95 -6.57
N LEU A 372 -4.30 2.70 -7.02
CA LEU A 372 -3.02 2.11 -7.44
C LEU A 372 -2.34 2.81 -8.63
N ARG A 373 -3.07 3.61 -9.42
CA ARG A 373 -2.46 4.47 -10.47
C ARG A 373 -1.74 5.70 -9.91
N LEU A 374 -2.05 6.09 -8.69
CA LEU A 374 -1.45 7.25 -8.03
C LEU A 374 -0.08 6.91 -7.44
N ARG A 375 0.76 7.94 -7.26
CA ARG A 375 2.16 7.77 -6.85
C ARG A 375 2.28 7.70 -5.32
N PHE A 376 2.11 6.53 -4.73
CA PHE A 376 2.40 6.34 -3.31
C PHE A 376 3.90 6.14 -3.06
N ASP A 377 4.36 6.46 -1.86
CA ASP A 377 5.76 6.27 -1.43
C ASP A 377 5.97 4.88 -0.80
N HIS A 378 4.89 4.18 -0.44
CA HIS A 378 4.84 2.75 -0.13
C HIS A 378 3.42 2.20 -0.35
N VAL A 379 3.28 0.93 -0.76
CA VAL A 379 1.98 0.22 -0.76
C VAL A 379 2.04 -0.98 0.16
N PHE A 380 1.16 -1.01 1.16
CA PHE A 380 0.94 -2.12 2.06
C PHE A 380 -0.35 -2.84 1.65
N TYR A 381 -0.26 -4.12 1.30
CA TYR A 381 -1.40 -4.91 0.86
C TYR A 381 -1.46 -6.22 1.64
N THR A 382 -2.63 -6.51 2.20
CA THR A 382 -2.96 -7.83 2.76
C THR A 382 -4.05 -8.49 1.93
N GLY A 383 -3.83 -9.72 1.49
CA GLY A 383 -4.87 -10.50 0.80
C GLY A 383 -4.33 -11.64 -0.07
N SER A 384 -4.92 -11.85 -1.25
CA SER A 384 -4.58 -13.00 -2.10
C SER A 384 -3.34 -12.77 -2.96
N SER A 385 -2.53 -13.80 -3.20
CA SER A 385 -1.34 -13.70 -4.05
C SER A 385 -1.64 -13.27 -5.48
N ARG A 386 -2.83 -13.62 -6.00
CA ARG A 386 -3.30 -13.16 -7.32
C ARG A 386 -3.41 -11.64 -7.39
N VAL A 387 -3.99 -11.00 -6.37
CA VAL A 387 -4.13 -9.54 -6.32
C VAL A 387 -2.82 -8.88 -5.88
N GLY A 388 -2.03 -9.51 -5.02
CA GLY A 388 -0.68 -9.03 -4.66
C GLY A 388 0.22 -8.81 -5.87
N LYS A 389 0.14 -9.68 -6.89
CA LYS A 389 0.84 -9.50 -8.17
C LYS A 389 0.38 -8.24 -8.92
N LEU A 390 -0.92 -7.97 -8.96
CA LEU A 390 -1.48 -6.76 -9.59
C LEU A 390 -1.07 -5.48 -8.83
N VAL A 391 -1.03 -5.54 -7.50
CA VAL A 391 -0.53 -4.44 -6.66
C VAL A 391 0.94 -4.15 -6.97
N MET A 392 1.77 -5.19 -7.03
CA MET A 392 3.19 -5.06 -7.34
C MET A 392 3.43 -4.53 -8.77
N GLU A 393 2.65 -4.99 -9.74
CA GLU A 393 2.66 -4.48 -11.12
C GLU A 393 2.32 -2.98 -11.16
N ALA A 394 1.27 -2.56 -10.46
CA ALA A 394 0.90 -1.15 -10.38
C ALA A 394 2.00 -0.30 -9.71
N ALA A 395 2.58 -0.81 -8.62
CA ALA A 395 3.66 -0.15 -7.89
C ALA A 395 4.93 0.03 -8.75
N ALA A 396 5.21 -0.90 -9.67
CA ALA A 396 6.37 -0.85 -10.55
C ALA A 396 6.36 0.40 -11.47
N HIS A 397 5.19 0.92 -11.84
CA HIS A 397 5.09 2.14 -12.66
C HIS A 397 5.69 3.39 -11.98
N HIS A 398 5.75 3.41 -10.66
CA HIS A 398 6.26 4.53 -9.86
C HIS A 398 7.53 4.19 -9.08
N LEU A 399 8.06 2.97 -9.25
CA LEU A 399 9.13 2.39 -8.43
C LEU A 399 8.78 2.43 -6.92
N THR A 400 7.50 2.24 -6.60
CA THR A 400 7.02 2.27 -5.22
C THR A 400 7.35 0.95 -4.53
N PRO A 401 8.01 0.96 -3.35
CA PRO A 401 8.21 -0.25 -2.56
C PRO A 401 6.88 -0.80 -2.06
N VAL A 402 6.82 -2.13 -1.88
CA VAL A 402 5.62 -2.84 -1.44
C VAL A 402 5.90 -3.68 -0.19
N THR A 403 4.87 -3.83 0.65
CA THR A 403 4.75 -4.93 1.61
C THR A 403 3.53 -5.74 1.23
N LEU A 404 3.71 -7.02 0.93
CA LEU A 404 2.66 -7.93 0.51
C LEU A 404 2.51 -9.04 1.56
N GLU A 405 1.44 -9.00 2.33
CA GLU A 405 1.05 -10.04 3.28
C GLU A 405 0.00 -10.94 2.62
N LEU A 406 0.44 -12.11 2.16
CA LEU A 406 -0.38 -13.00 1.32
C LEU A 406 -0.74 -14.31 2.06
N GLY A 407 -1.47 -15.19 1.40
CA GLY A 407 -1.91 -16.46 1.95
C GLY A 407 -1.02 -17.64 1.55
N GLY A 408 -1.55 -18.84 1.77
CA GLY A 408 -0.92 -20.11 1.39
C GLY A 408 -1.46 -21.26 2.23
N LYS A 409 -1.09 -22.49 1.89
CA LYS A 409 -1.51 -23.65 2.67
C LYS A 409 -0.52 -23.90 3.80
N SER A 410 -0.78 -23.34 4.98
CA SER A 410 0.08 -23.50 6.16
C SER A 410 0.05 -24.94 6.70
N PRO A 411 1.13 -25.75 6.55
CA PRO A 411 1.19 -27.13 7.02
C PRO A 411 1.18 -27.23 8.55
N CYS A 412 0.61 -28.32 9.05
CA CYS A 412 0.71 -28.73 10.44
C CYS A 412 1.18 -30.19 10.55
N TYR A 413 2.45 -30.40 10.88
CA TYR A 413 3.00 -31.73 11.13
C TYR A 413 2.76 -32.15 12.58
N ILE A 414 2.17 -33.34 12.79
CA ILE A 414 1.98 -33.94 14.11
C ILE A 414 2.80 -35.23 14.20
N ASP A 415 3.84 -35.21 15.03
CA ASP A 415 4.69 -36.37 15.30
C ASP A 415 3.96 -37.39 16.18
N LYS A 416 4.14 -38.68 15.91
CA LYS A 416 3.53 -39.76 16.69
C LYS A 416 3.98 -39.81 18.15
N ASN A 417 5.14 -39.24 18.49
CA ASN A 417 5.66 -39.21 19.85
C ASN A 417 5.30 -37.91 20.60
N SER A 418 4.47 -37.06 20.01
CA SER A 418 3.93 -35.87 20.68
C SER A 418 2.69 -36.20 21.52
N ASP A 419 2.30 -35.28 22.42
CA ASP A 419 0.98 -35.35 23.04
C ASP A 419 -0.09 -34.97 22.01
N VAL A 420 -0.59 -35.99 21.29
CA VAL A 420 -1.59 -35.83 20.23
C VAL A 420 -2.87 -35.14 20.73
N ARG A 421 -3.26 -35.35 21.99
CA ARG A 421 -4.46 -34.71 22.56
C ARG A 421 -4.27 -33.20 22.65
N ILE A 422 -3.15 -32.75 23.22
CA ILE A 422 -2.84 -31.31 23.31
C ILE A 422 -2.66 -30.72 21.91
N ALA A 423 -1.98 -31.43 21.00
CA ALA A 423 -1.78 -30.99 19.63
C ALA A 423 -3.13 -30.77 18.92
N CYS A 424 -4.01 -31.76 18.94
CA CYS A 424 -5.35 -31.66 18.35
C CYS A 424 -6.18 -30.53 18.96
N ARG A 425 -6.10 -30.31 20.28
CA ARG A 425 -6.83 -29.23 20.94
C ARG A 425 -6.42 -27.85 20.40
N ARG A 426 -5.10 -27.61 20.31
CA ARG A 426 -4.53 -26.35 19.78
C ARG A 426 -4.82 -26.17 18.29
N VAL A 427 -4.65 -27.23 17.50
CA VAL A 427 -4.97 -27.20 16.05
C VAL A 427 -6.45 -26.95 15.80
N THR A 428 -7.34 -27.55 16.60
CA THR A 428 -8.79 -27.32 16.49
C THR A 428 -9.13 -25.85 16.74
N TRP A 429 -8.57 -25.25 17.80
CA TRP A 429 -8.77 -23.82 18.07
C TRP A 429 -8.31 -22.97 16.88
N GLY A 430 -7.06 -23.12 16.45
CA GLY A 430 -6.50 -22.30 15.36
C GLY A 430 -7.15 -22.55 14.00
N LYS A 431 -7.70 -23.75 13.75
CA LYS A 431 -8.40 -24.06 12.51
C LYS A 431 -9.79 -23.43 12.44
N PHE A 432 -10.55 -23.51 13.54
CA PHE A 432 -11.98 -23.20 13.51
C PHE A 432 -12.31 -21.81 14.07
N VAL A 433 -11.36 -21.16 14.75
CA VAL A 433 -11.44 -19.72 15.02
C VAL A 433 -11.68 -18.97 13.72
N ASN A 434 -12.58 -17.98 13.76
CA ASN A 434 -13.01 -17.22 12.57
C ASN A 434 -13.53 -18.08 11.40
N CYS A 435 -14.04 -19.28 11.68
CA CYS A 435 -14.47 -20.24 10.66
C CYS A 435 -13.33 -20.63 9.69
N GLY A 436 -12.07 -20.62 10.16
CA GLY A 436 -10.89 -20.95 9.36
C GLY A 436 -10.50 -19.93 8.29
N GLN A 437 -11.10 -18.74 8.31
CA GLN A 437 -10.81 -17.64 7.39
C GLN A 437 -9.59 -16.85 7.88
N THR A 438 -8.43 -17.51 7.96
CA THR A 438 -7.22 -16.94 8.57
C THR A 438 -5.99 -17.40 7.79
N CYS A 439 -5.15 -16.48 7.31
CA CYS A 439 -3.99 -16.79 6.47
C CYS A 439 -2.97 -17.71 7.17
N ILE A 440 -2.92 -17.63 8.50
CA ILE A 440 -2.08 -18.47 9.36
C ILE A 440 -2.85 -19.61 10.05
N ALA A 441 -4.11 -19.91 9.67
CA ALA A 441 -4.76 -21.11 10.17
C ALA A 441 -3.97 -22.36 9.71
N PRO A 442 -3.89 -23.43 10.51
CA PRO A 442 -3.40 -24.71 10.02
C PRO A 442 -4.32 -25.16 8.87
N ASP A 443 -3.81 -25.16 7.64
CA ASP A 443 -4.64 -25.42 6.46
C ASP A 443 -4.95 -26.92 6.36
N TYR A 444 -3.93 -27.76 6.61
CA TYR A 444 -3.99 -29.22 6.59
C TYR A 444 -3.05 -29.84 7.64
N ILE A 445 -3.32 -31.10 8.02
CA ILE A 445 -2.46 -31.90 8.89
C ILE A 445 -1.64 -32.89 8.05
N LEU A 446 -0.35 -33.03 8.41
CA LEU A 446 0.52 -34.14 8.04
C LEU A 446 0.77 -35.01 9.28
N CYS A 447 0.49 -36.31 9.19
CA CYS A 447 0.79 -37.24 10.27
C CYS A 447 1.02 -38.66 9.76
N GLU A 448 1.65 -39.51 10.58
CA GLU A 448 1.78 -40.94 10.24
C GLU A 448 0.40 -41.64 10.26
N PRO A 449 0.17 -42.66 9.41
CA PRO A 449 -1.10 -43.40 9.38
C PRO A 449 -1.53 -43.96 10.74
N CYS A 450 -0.56 -44.35 11.57
CA CYS A 450 -0.83 -44.98 12.87
C CYS A 450 -1.52 -44.05 13.88
N ILE A 451 -1.42 -42.73 13.73
CA ILE A 451 -2.04 -41.76 14.65
C ILE A 451 -3.25 -41.03 14.05
N GLN A 452 -3.55 -41.23 12.75
CA GLN A 452 -4.64 -40.51 12.07
C GLN A 452 -6.00 -40.70 12.76
N GLY A 453 -6.33 -41.93 13.18
CA GLY A 453 -7.57 -42.22 13.89
C GLY A 453 -7.67 -41.50 15.25
N GLN A 454 -6.56 -41.44 15.99
CA GLN A 454 -6.48 -40.71 17.25
C GLN A 454 -6.63 -39.20 17.05
N VAL A 455 -6.01 -38.64 16.00
CA VAL A 455 -6.14 -37.23 15.63
C VAL A 455 -7.59 -36.86 15.36
N VAL A 456 -8.30 -37.67 14.55
CA VAL A 456 -9.73 -37.46 14.25
C VAL A 456 -10.57 -37.47 15.54
N GLU A 457 -10.37 -38.45 16.42
CA GLU A 457 -11.15 -38.53 17.67
C GLU A 457 -10.86 -37.35 18.61
N CYS A 458 -9.60 -36.96 18.78
CA CYS A 458 -9.26 -35.80 19.62
C CYS A 458 -9.83 -34.49 19.08
N ILE A 459 -9.86 -34.30 17.75
CA ILE A 459 -10.51 -33.13 17.13
C ILE A 459 -12.04 -33.19 17.37
N ARG A 460 -12.68 -34.35 17.22
CA ARG A 460 -14.12 -34.54 17.48
C ARG A 460 -14.50 -34.11 18.90
N GLN A 461 -13.76 -34.59 19.90
CA GLN A 461 -14.02 -34.26 21.30
C GLN A 461 -13.79 -32.77 21.58
N THR A 462 -12.74 -32.18 20.98
CA THR A 462 -12.46 -30.76 21.15
C THR A 462 -13.55 -29.89 20.53
N LEU A 463 -14.07 -30.26 19.35
CA LEU A 463 -15.16 -29.53 18.71
C LEU A 463 -16.45 -29.57 19.53
N LEU A 464 -16.76 -30.72 20.13
CA LEU A 464 -17.90 -30.86 21.04
C LEU A 464 -17.74 -29.96 22.27
N GLU A 465 -16.52 -29.85 22.81
CA GLU A 465 -16.23 -28.96 23.94
C GLU A 465 -16.37 -27.48 23.55
N PHE A 466 -15.83 -27.07 22.39
CA PHE A 466 -15.80 -25.67 21.98
C PHE A 466 -17.16 -25.15 21.49
N TYR A 467 -17.90 -25.96 20.75
CA TYR A 467 -19.09 -25.49 20.04
C TYR A 467 -20.36 -26.26 20.39
N GLY A 468 -20.28 -27.25 21.28
CA GLY A 468 -21.40 -28.10 21.64
C GLY A 468 -21.76 -29.10 20.53
N ALA A 469 -22.91 -29.77 20.71
CA ALA A 469 -23.37 -30.80 19.79
C ALA A 469 -23.83 -30.25 18.42
N ASP A 470 -24.24 -28.98 18.38
CA ASP A 470 -24.62 -28.28 17.15
C ASP A 470 -23.86 -26.95 17.01
N PRO A 471 -22.70 -26.96 16.31
CA PRO A 471 -21.91 -25.76 16.08
C PRO A 471 -22.66 -24.63 15.34
N LYS A 472 -23.76 -24.93 14.64
CA LYS A 472 -24.58 -23.92 13.97
C LYS A 472 -25.20 -22.95 14.97
N CYS A 473 -25.58 -23.46 16.14
CA CYS A 473 -26.21 -22.70 17.23
C CYS A 473 -25.19 -22.08 18.19
N SER A 474 -23.90 -22.39 18.06
CA SER A 474 -22.87 -21.82 18.93
C SER A 474 -22.69 -20.32 18.68
N PRO A 475 -22.70 -19.47 19.73
CA PRO A 475 -22.46 -18.04 19.58
C PRO A 475 -21.01 -17.71 19.19
N ASP A 476 -20.10 -18.66 19.40
CA ASP A 476 -18.65 -18.54 19.18
C ASP A 476 -18.20 -19.09 17.82
N TYR A 477 -19.14 -19.55 17.00
CA TYR A 477 -18.84 -20.03 15.65
C TYR A 477 -19.26 -19.02 14.58
N GLY A 478 -18.28 -18.61 13.77
CA GLY A 478 -18.45 -17.60 12.71
C GLY A 478 -19.27 -18.09 11.51
N ARG A 479 -19.35 -17.24 10.49
CA ARG A 479 -19.92 -17.55 9.17
C ARG A 479 -18.92 -17.24 8.06
N ILE A 480 -19.10 -17.89 6.92
CA ILE A 480 -18.33 -17.57 5.72
C ILE A 480 -18.76 -16.18 5.23
N ILE A 481 -17.79 -15.33 4.89
CA ILE A 481 -18.00 -13.91 4.59
C ILE A 481 -19.10 -13.62 3.56
N ASN A 482 -19.26 -14.49 2.56
CA ASN A 482 -20.30 -14.35 1.54
C ASN A 482 -20.55 -15.64 0.77
N GLN A 483 -21.59 -15.61 -0.08
CA GLN A 483 -22.00 -16.73 -0.92
C GLN A 483 -20.91 -17.23 -1.89
N ARG A 484 -20.05 -16.33 -2.40
CA ARG A 484 -18.96 -16.72 -3.31
C ARG A 484 -17.93 -17.59 -2.59
N HIS A 485 -17.48 -17.19 -1.40
CA HIS A 485 -16.54 -17.97 -0.61
C HIS A 485 -17.18 -19.27 -0.10
N PHE A 486 -18.47 -19.22 0.28
CA PHE A 486 -19.23 -20.39 0.68
C PHE A 486 -19.28 -21.46 -0.43
N ASN A 487 -19.70 -21.06 -1.65
CA ASN A 487 -19.77 -21.96 -2.80
C ASN A 487 -18.39 -22.53 -3.17
N ARG A 488 -17.34 -21.72 -3.11
CA ARG A 488 -15.97 -22.17 -3.38
C ARG A 488 -15.56 -23.29 -2.42
N ILE A 489 -15.77 -23.10 -1.12
CA ILE A 489 -15.41 -24.09 -0.10
C ILE A 489 -16.21 -25.39 -0.29
N LEU A 490 -17.51 -25.30 -0.57
CA LEU A 490 -18.31 -26.50 -0.88
C LEU A 490 -17.78 -27.23 -2.11
N SER A 491 -17.39 -26.51 -3.17
CA SER A 491 -16.82 -27.11 -4.37
C SER A 491 -15.47 -27.82 -4.12
N LEU A 492 -14.74 -27.46 -3.07
CA LEU A 492 -13.52 -28.16 -2.65
C LEU A 492 -13.81 -29.46 -1.90
N MET A 493 -14.98 -29.56 -1.28
CA MET A 493 -15.43 -30.74 -0.54
C MET A 493 -16.12 -31.79 -1.43
N GLU A 494 -16.43 -31.46 -2.69
CA GLU A 494 -17.01 -32.40 -3.65
C GLU A 494 -16.10 -33.62 -3.85
N GLY A 495 -16.70 -34.82 -3.75
CA GLY A 495 -15.98 -36.10 -3.91
C GLY A 495 -15.28 -36.62 -2.65
N TYR A 496 -15.41 -35.93 -1.51
CA TYR A 496 -14.91 -36.42 -0.21
C TYR A 496 -16.06 -36.74 0.73
N THR A 497 -15.86 -37.75 1.56
CA THR A 497 -16.79 -38.10 2.64
C THR A 497 -16.25 -37.60 3.98
N PRO A 498 -16.90 -36.62 4.62
CA PRO A 498 -16.47 -36.13 5.93
C PRO A 498 -16.54 -37.19 7.03
N VAL A 499 -15.51 -37.23 7.88
CA VAL A 499 -15.52 -38.04 9.11
C VAL A 499 -15.99 -37.27 10.35
N ILE A 500 -16.02 -35.95 10.23
CA ILE A 500 -16.62 -34.99 11.16
C ILE A 500 -17.24 -33.88 10.32
N GLY A 501 -18.43 -33.41 10.69
CA GLY A 501 -19.09 -32.29 10.03
C GLY A 501 -19.67 -32.63 8.66
N GLY A 502 -19.49 -31.72 7.69
CA GLY A 502 -20.02 -31.84 6.34
C GLY A 502 -21.37 -31.14 6.11
N GLN A 503 -22.06 -30.73 7.18
CA GLN A 503 -23.32 -29.99 7.07
C GLN A 503 -23.05 -28.54 6.64
N SER A 504 -23.98 -27.98 5.87
CA SER A 504 -23.93 -26.58 5.46
C SER A 504 -25.33 -25.97 5.36
N ASP A 505 -25.41 -24.65 5.51
CA ASP A 505 -26.63 -23.87 5.27
C ASP A 505 -26.27 -22.60 4.49
N SER A 506 -26.67 -22.57 3.22
CA SER A 506 -26.40 -21.45 2.33
C SER A 506 -27.09 -20.16 2.76
N SER A 507 -28.25 -20.23 3.41
CA SER A 507 -29.00 -19.03 3.82
C SER A 507 -28.28 -18.22 4.90
N GLN A 508 -27.39 -18.88 5.65
CA GLN A 508 -26.59 -18.28 6.71
C GLN A 508 -25.09 -18.25 6.37
N CYS A 509 -24.69 -18.69 5.18
CA CYS A 509 -23.28 -18.94 4.83
C CYS A 509 -22.56 -19.81 5.91
N TYR A 510 -23.25 -20.81 6.43
CA TYR A 510 -22.74 -21.70 7.49
C TYR A 510 -22.15 -22.98 6.89
N ILE A 511 -20.91 -23.30 7.26
CA ILE A 511 -20.29 -24.61 7.00
C ILE A 511 -19.84 -25.17 8.34
N ALA A 512 -20.28 -26.38 8.68
CA ALA A 512 -19.91 -27.04 9.93
C ALA A 512 -18.39 -27.28 10.00
N PRO A 513 -17.78 -27.31 11.21
CA PRO A 513 -16.40 -27.76 11.38
C PRO A 513 -16.23 -29.15 10.75
N THR A 514 -15.43 -29.22 9.68
CA THR A 514 -15.34 -30.41 8.83
C THR A 514 -13.94 -30.98 8.84
N VAL A 515 -13.82 -32.29 9.04
CA VAL A 515 -12.55 -33.03 8.96
C VAL A 515 -12.64 -34.10 7.89
N LEU A 516 -11.64 -34.13 7.02
CA LEU A 516 -11.49 -35.11 5.95
C LEU A 516 -10.22 -35.93 6.22
N LYS A 517 -10.34 -37.25 6.28
CA LYS A 517 -9.19 -38.15 6.43
C LYS A 517 -8.83 -38.80 5.09
N ASP A 518 -7.66 -39.42 5.04
CA ASP A 518 -7.18 -40.17 3.89
C ASP A 518 -7.18 -39.32 2.60
N VAL A 519 -6.89 -38.02 2.74
CA VAL A 519 -6.96 -37.07 1.63
C VAL A 519 -5.77 -37.28 0.70
N PRO A 520 -5.99 -37.51 -0.62
CA PRO A 520 -4.87 -37.71 -1.53
C PRO A 520 -4.02 -36.42 -1.69
N PRO A 521 -2.68 -36.52 -1.65
CA PRO A 521 -1.74 -35.40 -1.81
C PRO A 521 -2.00 -34.43 -2.96
N HIS A 522 -2.28 -34.96 -4.16
CA HIS A 522 -2.43 -34.17 -5.39
C HIS A 522 -3.90 -33.83 -5.71
N SER A 523 -4.78 -34.01 -4.75
CA SER A 523 -6.20 -33.74 -4.93
C SER A 523 -6.51 -32.25 -5.04
N ARG A 524 -7.66 -31.88 -5.64
CA ARG A 524 -8.08 -30.48 -5.84
C ARG A 524 -8.12 -29.69 -4.53
N LEU A 525 -8.61 -30.32 -3.45
CA LEU A 525 -8.66 -29.76 -2.10
C LEU A 525 -7.27 -29.35 -1.58
N MET A 526 -6.23 -30.02 -2.07
CA MET A 526 -4.84 -29.74 -1.72
C MET A 526 -4.12 -28.79 -2.68
N GLN A 527 -4.79 -28.24 -3.70
CA GLN A 527 -4.16 -27.32 -4.68
C GLN A 527 -4.36 -25.83 -4.36
N GLU A 528 -5.38 -25.47 -3.60
CA GLU A 528 -5.66 -24.07 -3.22
C GLU A 528 -5.80 -23.90 -1.71
N GLU A 529 -5.61 -22.67 -1.22
CA GLU A 529 -5.84 -22.29 0.17
C GLU A 529 -7.33 -22.49 0.53
N ILE A 530 -7.59 -23.19 1.63
CA ILE A 530 -8.96 -23.57 1.99
C ILE A 530 -9.72 -22.35 2.51
N PHE A 531 -9.11 -21.57 3.39
CA PHE A 531 -9.69 -20.34 3.96
C PHE A 531 -11.14 -20.53 4.44
N GLY A 532 -11.35 -21.60 5.20
CA GLY A 532 -12.66 -22.11 5.61
C GLY A 532 -12.53 -23.27 6.60
N PRO A 533 -13.65 -23.75 7.16
CA PRO A 533 -13.66 -24.71 8.27
C PRO A 533 -13.55 -26.17 7.79
N VAL A 534 -12.64 -26.44 6.85
CA VAL A 534 -12.37 -27.78 6.33
C VAL A 534 -10.93 -28.13 6.61
N LEU A 535 -10.68 -29.20 7.36
CA LEU A 535 -9.35 -29.65 7.77
C LEU A 535 -9.03 -31.01 7.14
N PRO A 536 -8.25 -31.04 6.04
CA PRO A 536 -7.74 -32.26 5.46
C PRO A 536 -6.63 -32.86 6.32
N ILE A 537 -6.61 -34.18 6.42
CA ILE A 537 -5.50 -34.95 6.99
C ILE A 537 -4.89 -35.78 5.87
N VAL A 538 -3.63 -35.49 5.56
CA VAL A 538 -2.81 -36.25 4.60
C VAL A 538 -1.82 -37.08 5.40
N THR A 539 -1.76 -38.38 5.11
CA THR A 539 -0.80 -39.27 5.76
C THR A 539 0.55 -39.22 5.06
N VAL A 540 1.60 -39.22 5.86
CA VAL A 540 3.01 -39.30 5.42
C VAL A 540 3.67 -40.47 6.11
N SER A 541 4.64 -41.10 5.46
CA SER A 541 5.33 -42.27 6.00
C SER A 541 6.20 -41.91 7.22
N ASP A 542 6.85 -40.75 7.19
CA ASP A 542 7.69 -40.22 8.25
C ASP A 542 7.93 -38.70 8.08
N MET A 543 8.89 -38.16 8.83
CA MET A 543 9.28 -36.75 8.77
C MET A 543 9.97 -36.37 7.45
N ASP A 544 10.69 -37.30 6.78
CA ASP A 544 11.40 -37.02 5.53
C ASP A 544 10.38 -36.80 4.41
N ASP A 545 9.35 -37.63 4.39
CA ASP A 545 8.19 -37.50 3.51
C ASP A 545 7.42 -36.21 3.80
N ALA A 546 7.23 -35.84 5.07
CA ALA A 546 6.61 -34.57 5.44
C ALA A 546 7.41 -33.35 4.95
N ILE A 547 8.73 -33.33 5.13
CA ILE A 547 9.62 -32.25 4.68
C ILE A 547 9.58 -32.15 3.15
N SER A 548 9.64 -33.29 2.45
CA SER A 548 9.55 -33.35 0.99
C SER A 548 8.21 -32.80 0.49
N PHE A 549 7.10 -33.24 1.09
CA PHE A 549 5.75 -32.77 0.78
C PHE A 549 5.60 -31.24 0.92
N ILE A 550 6.21 -30.66 1.96
CA ILE A 550 6.17 -29.21 2.19
C ILE A 550 7.00 -28.48 1.13
N ASN A 551 8.21 -28.98 0.83
CA ASN A 551 9.15 -28.32 -0.08
C ASN A 551 8.75 -28.41 -1.57
N GLU A 552 7.95 -29.39 -1.96
CA GLU A 552 7.38 -29.51 -3.32
C GLU A 552 6.32 -28.43 -3.62
N ARG A 553 5.92 -27.64 -2.63
CA ARG A 553 4.84 -26.66 -2.71
C ARG A 553 5.36 -25.25 -2.51
N GLU A 554 4.48 -24.29 -2.82
CA GLU A 554 4.75 -22.88 -2.56
C GLU A 554 4.96 -22.61 -1.06
N LYS A 555 5.94 -21.75 -0.76
CA LYS A 555 6.32 -21.42 0.62
C LYS A 555 5.15 -20.79 1.39
N PRO A 556 4.68 -21.41 2.49
CA PRO A 556 3.51 -20.95 3.21
C PRO A 556 3.84 -19.77 4.14
N LEU A 557 2.79 -19.05 4.57
CA LEU A 557 2.94 -17.98 5.55
C LEU A 557 3.35 -18.54 6.92
N ALA A 558 2.80 -19.67 7.35
CA ALA A 558 3.14 -20.33 8.59
C ALA A 558 3.44 -21.82 8.42
N LEU A 559 4.29 -22.36 9.28
CA LEU A 559 4.55 -23.78 9.47
C LEU A 559 4.33 -24.15 10.95
N TYR A 560 3.61 -25.24 11.19
CA TYR A 560 3.34 -25.76 12.53
C TYR A 560 3.93 -27.15 12.71
N VAL A 561 4.61 -27.36 13.84
CA VAL A 561 5.30 -28.62 14.17
C VAL A 561 4.96 -29.04 15.58
N PHE A 562 4.21 -30.13 15.74
CA PHE A 562 3.94 -30.75 17.03
C PHE A 562 4.88 -31.94 17.22
N CYS A 563 5.92 -31.75 18.02
CA CYS A 563 6.97 -32.73 18.24
C CYS A 563 7.67 -32.46 19.59
N SER A 564 8.13 -33.53 20.25
CA SER A 564 8.89 -33.43 21.50
C SER A 564 10.41 -33.53 21.28
N ASP A 565 10.85 -34.09 20.16
CA ASP A 565 12.28 -34.22 19.84
C ASP A 565 12.85 -32.92 19.27
N LYS A 566 13.75 -32.30 20.04
CA LYS A 566 14.44 -31.06 19.68
C LYS A 566 15.26 -31.17 18.39
N LYS A 567 15.84 -32.33 18.09
CA LYS A 567 16.61 -32.54 16.85
C LYS A 567 15.68 -32.57 15.65
N ALA A 568 14.58 -33.30 15.76
CA ALA A 568 13.55 -33.38 14.74
C ALA A 568 12.90 -32.01 14.47
N ILE A 569 12.58 -31.24 15.52
CA ILE A 569 12.10 -29.85 15.39
C ILE A 569 13.11 -28.98 14.62
N LYS A 570 14.38 -28.99 15.06
CA LYS A 570 15.44 -28.18 14.45
C LYS A 570 15.58 -28.53 12.96
N ARG A 571 15.55 -29.83 12.65
CA ARG A 571 15.64 -30.34 11.29
C ARG A 571 14.49 -29.85 10.40
N MET A 572 13.24 -29.96 10.86
CA MET A 572 12.07 -29.44 10.13
C MET A 572 12.20 -27.94 9.84
N ILE A 573 12.73 -27.15 10.78
CA ILE A 573 12.96 -25.71 10.59
C ILE A 573 14.10 -25.43 9.59
N GLU A 574 15.21 -26.18 9.65
CA GLU A 574 16.38 -25.98 8.79
C GLU A 574 16.16 -26.47 7.35
N GLU A 575 15.34 -27.49 7.16
CA GLU A 575 15.11 -28.13 5.86
C GLU A 575 13.86 -27.60 5.13
N THR A 576 13.09 -26.68 5.72
CA THR A 576 11.92 -26.06 5.07
C THR A 576 12.01 -24.53 5.05
N THR A 577 11.06 -23.85 4.41
CA THR A 577 10.97 -22.38 4.41
C THR A 577 9.53 -21.91 4.49
N SER A 578 9.23 -21.05 5.46
CA SER A 578 7.94 -20.37 5.66
C SER A 578 8.15 -18.93 6.12
N GLY A 579 7.08 -18.13 6.17
CA GLY A 579 7.13 -16.79 6.77
C GLY A 579 7.44 -16.82 8.27
N GLY A 580 6.70 -17.64 9.02
CA GLY A 580 6.91 -17.91 10.44
C GLY A 580 6.76 -19.39 10.79
N VAL A 581 7.24 -19.75 11.98
CA VAL A 581 7.11 -21.12 12.53
C VAL A 581 6.58 -21.04 13.96
N THR A 582 5.69 -21.97 14.33
CA THR A 582 5.36 -22.22 15.74
C THR A 582 5.47 -23.71 16.04
N VAL A 583 6.22 -24.03 17.09
CA VAL A 583 6.43 -25.39 17.56
C VAL A 583 5.51 -25.64 18.74
N ASN A 584 4.77 -26.75 18.69
CA ASN A 584 3.80 -27.20 19.68
C ASN A 584 2.63 -26.24 19.93
N ASP A 585 2.39 -25.26 19.07
CA ASP A 585 1.19 -24.42 19.08
C ASP A 585 0.90 -23.88 17.68
N VAL A 586 -0.20 -23.16 17.52
CA VAL A 586 -0.59 -22.50 16.27
C VAL A 586 -0.85 -21.02 16.48
N MET A 587 -0.65 -20.21 15.44
CA MET A 587 -0.88 -18.75 15.40
C MET A 587 -0.05 -17.88 16.36
N MET A 588 0.45 -18.41 17.48
CA MET A 588 1.03 -17.62 18.58
C MET A 588 2.23 -16.74 18.19
N HIS A 589 3.02 -17.10 17.16
CA HIS A 589 4.12 -16.25 16.70
C HIS A 589 3.64 -14.86 16.21
N TYR A 590 2.38 -14.73 15.77
CA TYR A 590 1.77 -13.46 15.36
C TYR A 590 1.60 -12.47 16.52
N THR A 591 1.51 -12.95 17.77
CA THR A 591 1.18 -12.08 18.92
C THR A 591 2.40 -11.35 19.48
N LEU A 592 3.60 -11.66 19.00
CA LEU A 592 4.86 -11.10 19.49
C LEU A 592 5.35 -9.96 18.59
N SER A 593 5.13 -8.71 19.01
CA SER A 593 5.62 -7.51 18.29
C SER A 593 7.14 -7.42 18.10
N SER A 594 7.92 -8.29 18.77
CA SER A 594 9.36 -8.40 18.57
C SER A 594 9.74 -9.28 17.38
N LEU A 595 8.86 -10.19 16.95
CA LEU A 595 9.05 -10.99 15.75
C LEU A 595 8.57 -10.20 14.51
N PRO A 596 9.31 -10.23 13.40
CA PRO A 596 8.79 -9.74 12.15
C PRO A 596 7.70 -10.70 11.66
N PHE A 597 6.50 -10.20 11.44
CA PHE A 597 5.43 -10.95 10.79
C PHE A 597 5.42 -10.62 9.29
N GLY A 598 5.54 -11.63 8.45
CA GLY A 598 5.67 -11.48 7.00
C GLY A 598 5.81 -12.81 6.27
N GLY A 599 5.45 -12.82 4.99
CA GLY A 599 5.60 -13.99 4.11
C GLY A 599 6.93 -14.06 3.36
N VAL A 600 7.10 -15.16 2.61
CA VAL A 600 8.25 -15.38 1.72
C VAL A 600 7.81 -16.08 0.43
N GLY A 601 8.21 -15.54 -0.72
CA GLY A 601 7.76 -16.08 -2.01
C GLY A 601 6.28 -15.78 -2.25
N GLN A 602 5.46 -16.78 -2.57
CA GLN A 602 4.03 -16.60 -2.85
C GLN A 602 3.19 -16.20 -1.63
N SER A 603 3.68 -16.46 -0.41
CA SER A 603 3.04 -16.02 0.83
C SER A 603 3.34 -14.56 1.19
N GLY A 604 4.26 -13.90 0.48
CA GLY A 604 4.50 -12.48 0.70
C GLY A 604 5.91 -12.01 0.42
N VAL A 605 6.06 -10.68 0.43
CA VAL A 605 7.34 -9.99 0.41
C VAL A 605 7.27 -8.83 1.38
N GLY A 606 8.18 -8.85 2.34
CA GLY A 606 8.24 -7.86 3.39
C GLY A 606 7.77 -8.38 4.74
N CYS A 607 7.80 -7.52 5.73
CA CYS A 607 7.35 -7.83 7.09
C CYS A 607 6.99 -6.55 7.84
N TYR A 608 6.24 -6.73 8.92
CA TYR A 608 5.83 -5.68 9.86
C TYR A 608 5.68 -6.25 11.29
N HIS A 609 4.94 -5.53 12.15
CA HIS A 609 4.84 -5.60 13.61
C HIS A 609 5.92 -4.81 14.37
N GLY A 610 5.49 -4.10 15.41
CA GLY A 610 6.30 -3.27 16.27
C GLY A 610 7.34 -2.43 15.52
N LYS A 611 8.60 -2.61 15.91
CA LYS A 611 9.74 -1.91 15.31
C LYS A 611 9.91 -2.22 13.82
N HIS A 612 9.53 -3.43 13.38
CA HIS A 612 9.65 -3.84 11.97
C HIS A 612 8.69 -3.04 11.09
N THR A 613 7.49 -2.69 11.57
CA THR A 613 6.60 -1.77 10.83
C THR A 613 7.21 -0.38 10.72
N PHE A 614 7.77 0.15 11.82
CA PHE A 614 8.43 1.46 11.82
C PHE A 614 9.59 1.50 10.82
N ASP A 615 10.47 0.49 10.86
CA ASP A 615 11.63 0.41 9.97
C ASP A 615 11.17 0.20 8.51
N ARG A 616 10.15 -0.64 8.26
CA ARG A 616 9.60 -0.88 6.92
C ARG A 616 9.04 0.37 6.27
N LEU A 617 8.38 1.22 7.06
CA LEU A 617 7.75 2.45 6.59
C LEU A 617 8.65 3.69 6.81
N SER A 618 9.95 3.48 7.03
CA SER A 618 10.96 4.52 7.09
C SER A 618 12.04 4.29 6.03
N HIS A 619 12.58 5.37 5.47
CA HIS A 619 13.87 5.31 4.79
C HIS A 619 14.99 5.43 5.83
N HIS A 620 15.94 4.49 5.81
CA HIS A 620 17.11 4.51 6.67
C HIS A 620 18.27 5.25 5.98
N ARG A 621 18.27 6.58 6.07
CA ARG A 621 19.24 7.43 5.40
C ARG A 621 20.62 7.34 6.05
N ALA A 622 21.62 6.87 5.31
CA ALA A 622 23.01 6.87 5.75
C ALA A 622 23.59 8.30 5.72
N CYS A 623 24.14 8.74 6.85
CA CYS A 623 24.74 10.06 7.04
C CYS A 623 26.22 9.91 7.40
N LEU A 624 27.10 10.56 6.64
CA LEU A 624 28.51 10.76 6.97
C LEU A 624 28.78 12.26 6.99
N VAL A 625 29.01 12.82 8.17
CA VAL A 625 29.32 14.23 8.36
C VAL A 625 30.82 14.36 8.64
N ARG A 626 31.51 15.02 7.71
CA ARG A 626 32.96 15.22 7.75
C ARG A 626 33.28 16.69 7.94
N SER A 627 34.18 16.98 8.87
CA SER A 627 34.73 18.34 9.01
C SER A 627 35.67 18.69 7.86
N LEU A 628 35.88 19.98 7.58
CA LEU A 628 36.85 20.44 6.58
C LEU A 628 38.33 20.31 7.03
N ASN A 629 38.59 19.66 8.17
CA ASN A 629 39.94 19.49 8.72
C ASN A 629 40.65 18.27 8.10
N MET A 630 41.95 18.13 8.40
CA MET A 630 42.78 16.98 7.98
C MET A 630 42.86 16.76 6.46
N GLU A 631 42.71 17.81 5.65
CA GLU A 631 42.71 17.72 4.18
C GLU A 631 43.97 17.06 3.59
N ARG A 632 45.10 17.13 4.31
CA ARG A 632 46.34 16.44 3.92
C ARG A 632 46.19 14.91 3.87
N VAL A 633 45.32 14.31 4.67
CA VAL A 633 45.03 12.86 4.66
C VAL A 633 44.39 12.46 3.32
N ASN A 634 43.65 13.37 2.69
CA ASN A 634 43.01 13.16 1.40
C ASN A 634 43.98 13.24 0.21
N LEU A 635 45.23 13.69 0.39
CA LEU A 635 46.22 13.77 -0.71
C LEU A 635 46.49 12.42 -1.40
N ALA A 636 46.25 11.31 -0.71
CA ALA A 636 46.37 9.97 -1.28
C ALA A 636 45.26 9.61 -2.28
N ARG A 637 44.08 10.25 -2.20
CA ARG A 637 42.98 10.06 -3.17
C ARG A 637 42.98 11.09 -4.30
N TYR A 638 43.64 12.23 -4.13
CA TYR A 638 43.64 13.31 -5.12
C TYR A 638 44.65 13.10 -6.27
N PRO A 639 44.30 13.44 -7.52
CA PRO A 639 45.25 13.57 -8.62
C PRO A 639 46.25 14.73 -8.45
N PRO A 640 47.43 14.69 -9.10
CA PRO A 640 47.95 13.58 -9.89
C PRO A 640 48.40 12.40 -9.02
N GLN A 641 48.18 11.19 -9.51
CA GLN A 641 48.54 9.97 -8.79
C GLN A 641 50.05 9.74 -8.86
N ASP A 642 50.69 9.65 -7.70
CA ASP A 642 52.11 9.31 -7.56
C ASP A 642 52.25 7.86 -7.08
N ARG A 643 53.10 7.07 -7.76
CA ARG A 643 53.41 5.68 -7.39
C ARG A 643 53.80 5.54 -5.91
N ARG A 644 54.54 6.50 -5.34
CA ARG A 644 54.92 6.47 -3.91
C ARG A 644 53.73 6.72 -2.99
N ARG A 645 52.81 7.63 -3.35
CA ARG A 645 51.56 7.87 -2.60
C ARG A 645 50.62 6.67 -2.67
N ALA A 646 50.41 6.12 -3.86
CA ALA A 646 49.58 4.94 -4.07
C ALA A 646 50.10 3.70 -3.31
N ARG A 647 51.42 3.49 -3.26
CA ARG A 647 52.03 2.41 -2.47
C ARG A 647 51.80 2.58 -0.97
N ARG A 648 51.97 3.80 -0.43
CA ARG A 648 51.71 4.11 0.99
C ARG A 648 50.24 3.91 1.36
N ALA A 649 49.33 4.42 0.53
CA ALA A 649 47.89 4.23 0.72
C ALA A 649 47.49 2.74 0.68
N ARG A 650 48.01 1.98 -0.28
CA ARG A 650 47.75 0.53 -0.40
C ARG A 650 48.26 -0.24 0.82
N MET A 651 49.43 0.11 1.35
CA MET A 651 49.97 -0.49 2.57
C MET A 651 49.10 -0.15 3.78
N ALA A 652 48.69 1.12 3.91
CA ALA A 652 47.83 1.61 4.99
C ALA A 652 46.40 1.03 4.95
N LEU A 653 45.88 0.63 3.78
CA LEU A 653 44.54 0.04 3.62
C LEU A 653 44.52 -1.49 3.71
N ARG A 654 45.68 -2.17 3.62
CA ARG A 654 45.79 -3.64 3.67
C ARG A 654 46.32 -4.20 4.99
N SER A 655 46.73 -3.34 5.92
CA SER A 655 47.27 -3.79 7.20
C SER A 655 46.18 -4.49 8.05
N PRO A 656 46.40 -5.71 8.57
CA PRO A 656 45.43 -6.39 9.43
C PRO A 656 45.23 -5.70 10.79
N LEU A 657 46.07 -4.73 11.15
CA LEU A 657 45.86 -3.83 12.31
C LEU A 657 44.67 -2.86 12.13
N ILE A 658 43.98 -2.91 10.98
CA ILE A 658 42.83 -2.06 10.61
C ILE A 658 41.49 -2.63 11.12
N ASP A 659 41.47 -3.88 11.61
CA ASP A 659 40.32 -4.38 12.36
C ASP A 659 40.32 -3.75 13.77
N MET A 660 39.68 -2.59 13.88
CA MET A 660 39.52 -1.84 15.12
C MET A 660 38.16 -2.14 15.77
N SER A 661 37.73 -3.41 15.76
CA SER A 661 36.70 -3.85 16.72
C SER A 661 37.10 -3.37 18.13
N LYS A 662 36.12 -3.11 19.01
CA LYS A 662 36.40 -2.63 20.40
C LYS A 662 37.50 -3.43 21.10
N ARG A 663 37.67 -4.71 20.75
CA ARG A 663 38.72 -5.61 21.26
C ARG A 663 40.14 -5.17 20.86
N THR A 664 40.38 -4.81 19.62
CA THR A 664 41.74 -4.45 19.14
C THR A 664 42.22 -3.12 19.74
N LEU A 665 41.32 -2.15 19.93
CA LEU A 665 41.63 -0.88 20.58
C LEU A 665 42.00 -1.07 22.06
N ILE A 666 41.26 -1.94 22.77
CA ILE A 666 41.58 -2.31 24.17
C ILE A 666 42.97 -2.95 24.23
N TRP A 667 43.29 -3.88 23.33
CA TRP A 667 44.61 -4.53 23.29
C TRP A 667 45.73 -3.56 22.94
N ALA A 668 45.51 -2.59 22.05
CA ALA A 668 46.49 -1.56 21.73
C ALA A 668 46.76 -0.63 22.92
N VAL A 669 45.73 -0.23 23.66
CA VAL A 669 45.87 0.57 24.89
C VAL A 669 46.62 -0.23 25.96
N VAL A 670 46.24 -1.50 26.19
CA VAL A 670 46.91 -2.38 27.15
C VAL A 670 48.39 -2.58 26.78
N ALA A 671 48.70 -2.83 25.51
CA ALA A 671 50.07 -2.98 25.03
C ALA A 671 50.88 -1.69 25.19
N THR A 672 50.26 -0.52 24.97
CA THR A 672 50.91 0.78 25.17
C THR A 672 51.20 1.03 26.64
N ILE A 673 50.25 0.75 27.54
CA ILE A 673 50.44 0.85 29.00
C ILE A 673 51.57 -0.09 29.45
N LEU A 674 51.53 -1.36 29.01
CA LEU A 674 52.59 -2.33 29.31
C LEU A 674 53.96 -1.88 28.81
N GLY A 675 54.02 -1.32 27.58
CA GLY A 675 55.25 -0.77 27.01
C GLY A 675 55.80 0.42 27.81
N VAL A 676 54.93 1.32 28.26
CA VAL A 676 55.31 2.44 29.14
C VAL A 676 55.80 1.93 30.48
N CYS A 677 55.09 0.98 31.12
CA CYS A 677 55.52 0.36 32.37
C CYS A 677 56.88 -0.35 32.24
N LEU A 678 57.10 -1.09 31.15
CA LEU A 678 58.39 -1.72 30.87
C LEU A 678 59.50 -0.69 30.69
N SER A 679 59.21 0.40 29.99
CA SER A 679 60.17 1.50 29.76
C SER A 679 60.55 2.19 31.07
N ILE A 680 59.58 2.42 31.96
CA ILE A 680 59.81 2.96 33.31
C ILE A 680 60.62 1.97 34.14
N ALA A 681 60.28 0.68 34.14
CA ALA A 681 61.03 -0.34 34.87
C ALA A 681 62.48 -0.44 34.37
N LEU A 682 62.69 -0.40 33.04
CA LEU A 682 64.02 -0.40 32.45
C LEU A 682 64.82 0.85 32.83
N LEU A 683 64.16 2.02 32.85
CA LEU A 683 64.75 3.28 33.31
C LEU A 683 65.17 3.19 34.78
N VAL A 684 64.32 2.63 35.66
CA VAL A 684 64.62 2.42 37.07
C VAL A 684 65.80 1.45 37.24
N ILE A 685 65.84 0.35 36.49
CA ILE A 685 66.95 -0.60 36.52
C ILE A 685 68.25 0.06 36.03
N LEU A 686 68.19 0.86 34.96
CA LEU A 686 69.35 1.60 34.44
C LEU A 686 69.82 2.67 35.43
N LEU A 687 68.92 3.35 36.14
CA LEU A 687 69.26 4.30 37.19
C LEU A 687 69.94 3.59 38.38
N ILE A 688 69.44 2.43 38.79
CA ILE A 688 70.05 1.59 39.83
C ILE A 688 71.44 1.08 39.38
N ALA A 689 71.55 0.60 38.13
CA ALA A 689 72.80 0.09 37.57
C ALA A 689 73.85 1.19 37.31
N ALA A 690 73.42 2.42 37.06
CA ALA A 690 74.29 3.60 36.95
C ALA A 690 74.76 4.14 38.31
N GLY A 691 74.43 3.48 39.43
CA GLY A 691 74.92 3.86 40.76
C GLY A 691 74.17 5.02 41.40
N LEU A 692 73.00 5.43 40.86
CA LEU A 692 72.09 6.33 41.55
C LEU A 692 71.33 5.53 42.63
N ASN A 693 71.96 5.37 43.78
CA ASN A 693 71.32 4.90 45.00
C ASN A 693 70.17 5.87 45.37
N CYS A 694 68.94 5.55 44.99
CA CYS A 694 67.73 6.17 45.55
C CYS A 694 67.45 5.69 46.99
N THR A 695 68.48 5.71 47.85
CA THR A 695 68.36 5.53 49.31
C THR A 695 68.53 6.85 50.07
N CYS A 696 68.52 7.99 49.38
CA CYS A 696 68.55 9.32 50.01
C CYS A 696 67.32 10.17 49.67
N TRP A 697 66.12 9.70 50.00
CA TRP A 697 64.99 10.59 50.33
C TRP A 697 64.36 10.13 51.66
N TYR A 698 65.20 10.09 52.70
CA TYR A 698 64.74 10.06 54.09
C TYR A 698 64.43 11.49 54.51
N TRP A 699 63.13 11.78 54.61
CA TRP A 699 62.50 12.44 55.75
C TRP A 699 63.46 13.19 56.72
N ARG A 700 63.49 14.53 56.63
CA ARG A 700 63.94 15.44 57.70
C ARG A 700 63.08 16.71 57.69
N GLY A 701 62.41 16.99 58.82
CA GLY A 701 61.66 18.21 59.15
C GLY A 701 60.14 18.01 59.10
N PHE A 702 59.43 17.54 60.13
CA PHE A 702 59.07 18.18 61.43
C PHE A 702 58.36 19.54 61.32
N TYR A 703 57.12 19.56 61.83
CA TYR A 703 56.41 20.67 62.50
C TYR A 703 56.97 22.10 62.33
N ASN A 704 56.21 22.93 61.63
CA ASN A 704 55.56 24.13 62.17
C ASN A 704 54.40 24.55 61.26
#